data_AF-A0A7I8DWG0-F1
#
_entry.id   AF-A0A7I8DWG0-F1
#
_cell.length_a   1.000
_cell.length_b   1.000
_cell.length_c   1.000
_cell.angle_alpha   90.00
_cell.angle_beta   90.00
_cell.angle_gamma   90.00
#
_symmetry.space_group_name_H-M   'P 1'
#
loop_
_entity.id
_entity.type
_entity.pdbx_description
1 polymer ?
#
loop_
_entity_poly.entity_id
_entity_poly.type
_entity_poly.pdbx_seq_one_letter_code
_entity_poly.pdbx_strand_id
1 'polypeptide(L)'
;MKDEKSWLSLIEDDIRNAILVPYFNNEEILVKKDNTNIFIYNEGDIFYETNELHLRKRTIHNLLSALEKIGLDHEDARNLVNNTSGIYAFMRKHLFNRAINFKPQWVKNRSKAVIAALLCGAWTECEGDKEIISKLAEKEYDDVIQELNSYSTVEKPFVIKIDNHGSIRYMISSIEDAWMELDALIFPETWKQYISLLKEVFEELEPIFKKDFNEHYLVNVIKEKPKYSKVLKDGMLRTLIMKVIYKNNQNYQYQVDNIVKAILENIRGIEQWACISQYFIPLCEASPNSCLDRIESEFVKPTGLKELFEKNSGDIFKSNNYYVNIIFGLEQLVHIRKYVSRTINCFFRMNEFEIDYKMGNSPKNTLEVIFCPWFDSCSLNSNEKIKQAQSLIEKYKTAWNVFASQLPESHAMMSPLLQPKYRIVNESEEITYGDLDNVYIEYLNLCTQYAGMDKKRWKTLIEHLDRYSIDLQKDFFNKLIKKAQSMCDNDKEYLKTKIRYIVYRHRFYNQSDWAMEEDKLMIYENTISAISFNNPIFDYRYLFIKHNMPLLHPIPYKGDDYRNKNQQLKNQLIDDKINEFIKKDYSIEDLIDILVGDDDYDIGTVLAQYYCKCKYNKEILNLLISKDSQGKQTRSFIETFYCNKAIDLRSVINDLKEMTDNTELISDIFSLQRVNGNEDAYIFTEDEQVKSIFWKRERCFFIFENASKEVIEKALAECLKYSNKENYILFLDDMKDYFSLQELYDYFIKISSLKYEGHYSVMDYPLQELLELLQKEFINDDEKCSEIAKIEWIFSGILDWDAMKCIQKEIKRNPIFYADLICCIFKDKDGNKKMGIDENVRSSLTSCFYKMKFCPSEKNGNVDYEELCKWLEDFKHLLKDQNQEYLYERLVGSLFANAPVGNDGYPPHESVRKIIEKYNSNDLNKSFIIAESNKRGVYSPDAGKSEKEIANKYYKFSKALEIDYPITADIFYELGKSYDEESLQQRMAAENE
;
A
#
# COMPACT_ATOMS: atom_id res chain seq x y z
N MET A 1 -30.37 44.48 -19.63
CA MET A 1 -30.29 45.66 -20.54
C MET A 1 -28.85 46.14 -20.59
N LYS A 2 -28.32 46.53 -21.75
CA LYS A 2 -26.87 46.79 -21.92
C LYS A 2 -26.43 48.25 -21.73
N ASP A 3 -27.38 49.17 -21.66
CA ASP A 3 -27.12 50.60 -21.48
C ASP A 3 -28.28 51.27 -20.73
N GLU A 4 -27.97 52.39 -20.09
CA GLU A 4 -28.89 53.18 -19.27
C GLU A 4 -30.10 53.68 -20.06
N LYS A 5 -29.89 54.12 -21.30
CA LYS A 5 -30.95 54.67 -22.14
C LYS A 5 -32.03 53.64 -22.43
N SER A 6 -31.60 52.42 -22.74
CA SER A 6 -32.51 51.30 -22.90
C SER A 6 -33.21 51.02 -21.56
N TRP A 7 -32.49 51.00 -20.43
CA TRP A 7 -33.07 50.71 -19.12
C TRP A 7 -34.19 51.69 -18.75
N LEU A 8 -33.98 52.99 -19.02
CA LEU A 8 -34.98 54.04 -18.84
C LEU A 8 -36.21 53.82 -19.72
N SER A 9 -36.06 53.41 -20.98
CA SER A 9 -37.24 53.12 -21.84
C SER A 9 -38.06 51.94 -21.29
N LEU A 10 -37.39 50.97 -20.67
CA LEU A 10 -38.03 49.78 -20.11
C LEU A 10 -38.69 50.10 -18.74
N ILE A 11 -38.21 51.13 -18.05
CA ILE A 11 -38.89 51.74 -16.91
C ILE A 11 -40.14 52.53 -17.36
N GLU A 12 -40.16 53.09 -18.57
CA GLU A 12 -41.33 53.79 -19.12
C GLU A 12 -42.42 52.82 -19.62
N ASP A 13 -42.06 51.60 -20.06
CA ASP A 13 -43.00 50.56 -20.48
C ASP A 13 -43.77 49.92 -19.31
N ASP A 14 -45.05 49.54 -19.47
CA ASP A 14 -45.91 48.94 -18.40
C ASP A 14 -45.61 47.44 -18.14
N ILE A 15 -44.34 47.12 -17.90
CA ILE A 15 -43.86 45.76 -17.58
C ILE A 15 -44.06 45.48 -16.09
N ARG A 16 -44.73 44.35 -15.77
CA ARG A 16 -45.01 43.89 -14.40
C ARG A 16 -44.69 42.41 -14.25
N ASN A 17 -44.35 41.98 -13.04
CA ASN A 17 -44.00 40.58 -12.70
C ASN A 17 -42.83 40.02 -13.51
N ALA A 18 -41.88 40.85 -13.94
CA ALA A 18 -40.68 40.44 -14.66
C ALA A 18 -39.44 40.44 -13.74
N ILE A 19 -38.39 39.74 -14.19
CA ILE A 19 -37.04 39.83 -13.63
C ILE A 19 -36.22 40.79 -14.50
N LEU A 20 -35.79 41.91 -13.92
CA LEU A 20 -35.04 42.96 -14.60
C LEU A 20 -33.59 42.94 -14.13
N VAL A 21 -32.66 42.80 -15.08
CA VAL A 21 -31.21 42.76 -14.80
C VAL A 21 -30.49 43.83 -15.64
N PRO A 22 -29.93 44.88 -15.02
CA PRO A 22 -29.06 45.83 -15.71
C PRO A 22 -27.69 45.17 -15.92
N TYR A 23 -27.16 45.28 -17.14
CA TYR A 23 -25.85 44.78 -17.54
C TYR A 23 -24.95 45.97 -17.90
N PHE A 24 -24.95 46.98 -17.03
CA PHE A 24 -24.15 48.20 -17.07
C PHE A 24 -24.01 48.73 -15.64
N ASN A 25 -22.95 49.49 -15.37
CA ASN A 25 -22.74 50.16 -14.08
C ASN A 25 -23.05 51.65 -14.22
N ASN A 26 -23.76 52.22 -13.25
CA ASN A 26 -24.04 53.65 -13.16
C ASN A 26 -24.11 54.07 -11.67
N GLU A 27 -23.95 55.36 -11.36
CA GLU A 27 -24.03 55.85 -9.97
C GLU A 27 -25.42 55.61 -9.37
N GLU A 28 -26.47 55.69 -10.19
CA GLU A 28 -27.84 55.41 -9.80
C GLU A 28 -28.52 54.57 -10.89
N ILE A 29 -29.15 53.46 -10.48
CA ILE A 29 -29.99 52.63 -11.37
C ILE A 29 -31.39 52.59 -10.76
N LEU A 30 -32.35 53.22 -11.45
CA LEU A 30 -33.74 53.30 -11.00
C LEU A 30 -34.39 51.91 -10.96
N VAL A 31 -35.05 51.60 -9.84
CA VAL A 31 -35.80 50.36 -9.62
C VAL A 31 -37.21 50.49 -10.19
N LYS A 32 -37.68 49.52 -10.97
CA LYS A 32 -39.09 49.46 -11.37
C LYS A 32 -39.90 48.69 -10.33
N LYS A 33 -40.91 49.33 -9.73
CA LYS A 33 -41.85 48.69 -8.79
C LYS A 33 -42.62 47.55 -9.48
N ASP A 34 -43.12 46.60 -8.69
CA ASP A 34 -43.85 45.40 -9.14
C ASP A 34 -43.04 44.42 -10.02
N ASN A 35 -41.70 44.51 -9.97
CA ASN A 35 -40.77 43.63 -10.65
C ASN A 35 -39.64 43.20 -9.70
N THR A 36 -39.02 42.05 -9.96
CA THR A 36 -37.80 41.62 -9.29
C THR A 36 -36.62 42.27 -9.99
N ASN A 37 -35.92 43.18 -9.32
CA ASN A 37 -34.75 43.86 -9.87
C ASN A 37 -33.50 43.18 -9.30
N ILE A 38 -32.63 42.64 -10.15
CA ILE A 38 -31.37 42.01 -9.75
C ILE A 38 -30.24 42.89 -10.22
N PHE A 39 -29.50 43.47 -9.28
CA PHE A 39 -28.31 44.25 -9.57
C PHE A 39 -27.07 43.36 -9.47
N ILE A 40 -26.17 43.47 -10.45
CA ILE A 40 -24.93 42.72 -10.48
C ILE A 40 -23.81 43.69 -10.12
N TYR A 41 -23.12 43.38 -9.01
CA TYR A 41 -21.97 44.14 -8.53
C TYR A 41 -20.70 43.31 -8.70
N ASN A 42 -19.57 43.97 -8.92
CA ASN A 42 -18.26 43.33 -8.94
C ASN A 42 -17.63 43.35 -7.54
N GLU A 43 -16.62 42.50 -7.31
CA GLU A 43 -15.81 42.55 -6.09
C GLU A 43 -15.15 43.94 -5.96
N GLY A 44 -15.58 44.72 -4.95
CA GLY A 44 -15.08 46.06 -4.65
C GLY A 44 -16.11 47.19 -4.77
N ASP A 45 -17.29 46.93 -5.33
CA ASP A 45 -18.39 47.91 -5.34
C ASP A 45 -18.97 48.07 -3.91
N ILE A 46 -19.21 49.31 -3.49
CA ILE A 46 -19.79 49.60 -2.16
C ILE A 46 -21.32 49.51 -2.24
N PHE A 47 -21.92 48.68 -1.39
CA PHE A 47 -23.37 48.47 -1.35
C PHE A 47 -23.97 48.79 0.03
N TYR A 48 -25.20 49.31 0.03
CA TYR A 48 -25.89 49.80 1.24
C TYR A 48 -27.17 49.02 1.61
N GLU A 49 -27.63 48.03 0.82
CA GLU A 49 -28.79 47.21 1.20
C GLU A 49 -28.41 45.85 1.81
N THR A 50 -29.39 45.18 2.43
CA THR A 50 -29.17 44.03 3.34
C THR A 50 -29.49 42.66 2.74
N ASN A 51 -30.04 42.58 1.52
CA ASN A 51 -30.44 41.32 0.87
C ASN A 51 -29.46 40.91 -0.24
N GLU A 52 -28.21 40.63 0.13
CA GLU A 52 -27.17 40.24 -0.82
C GLU A 52 -27.19 38.73 -1.11
N LEU A 53 -26.99 38.38 -2.39
CA LEU A 53 -26.71 37.01 -2.82
C LEU A 53 -25.27 36.94 -3.33
N HIS A 54 -24.36 36.45 -2.49
CA HIS A 54 -22.99 36.20 -2.90
C HIS A 54 -22.92 34.95 -3.80
N LEU A 55 -22.55 35.15 -5.06
CA LEU A 55 -22.22 34.04 -5.95
C LEU A 55 -20.82 33.53 -5.60
N ARG A 56 -20.75 32.28 -5.13
CA ARG A 56 -19.47 31.62 -4.85
C ARG A 56 -18.69 31.35 -6.13
N LYS A 57 -17.37 31.29 -6.01
CA LYS A 57 -16.48 30.87 -7.09
C LYS A 57 -16.83 29.45 -7.54
N ARG A 58 -16.64 29.19 -8.84
CA ARG A 58 -16.80 27.84 -9.40
C ARG A 58 -15.58 27.02 -9.02
N THR A 59 -15.79 25.80 -8.54
CA THR A 59 -14.67 24.89 -8.27
C THR A 59 -14.11 24.34 -9.59
N ILE A 60 -12.86 23.88 -9.58
CA ILE A 60 -12.25 23.19 -10.73
C ILE A 60 -13.15 22.05 -11.20
N HIS A 61 -13.66 21.22 -10.29
CA HIS A 61 -14.57 20.12 -10.63
C HIS A 61 -15.80 20.58 -11.41
N ASN A 62 -16.42 21.70 -11.01
CA ASN A 62 -17.56 22.26 -11.75
C ASN A 62 -17.17 22.76 -13.14
N LEU A 63 -15.98 23.34 -13.29
CA LEU A 63 -15.46 23.79 -14.58
C LEU A 63 -15.15 22.61 -15.51
N LEU A 64 -14.43 21.60 -15.03
CA LEU A 64 -14.09 20.39 -15.79
C LEU A 64 -15.35 19.68 -16.28
N SER A 65 -16.29 19.41 -15.38
CA SER A 65 -17.57 18.77 -15.76
C SER A 65 -18.35 19.58 -16.79
N ALA A 66 -18.27 20.91 -16.75
CA ALA A 66 -18.92 21.75 -17.76
C ALA A 66 -18.20 21.70 -19.12
N LEU A 67 -16.86 21.65 -19.14
CA LEU A 67 -16.05 21.54 -20.35
C LEU A 67 -16.20 20.17 -21.02
N GLU A 68 -16.25 19.09 -20.24
CA GLU A 68 -16.51 17.74 -20.73
C GLU A 68 -17.90 17.63 -21.35
N LYS A 69 -18.92 18.23 -20.71
CA LYS A 69 -20.29 18.26 -21.25
C LYS A 69 -20.42 18.96 -22.60
N ILE A 70 -19.52 19.89 -22.92
CA ILE A 70 -19.48 20.55 -24.24
C ILE A 70 -18.56 19.85 -25.24
N GLY A 71 -17.96 18.72 -24.87
CA GLY A 71 -17.23 17.82 -25.77
C GLY A 71 -15.71 17.88 -25.71
N LEU A 72 -15.11 18.54 -24.71
CA LEU A 72 -13.66 18.45 -24.49
C LEU A 72 -13.31 17.13 -23.80
N ASP A 73 -12.17 16.53 -24.15
CA ASP A 73 -11.59 15.45 -23.37
C ASP A 73 -11.20 15.92 -21.96
N HIS A 74 -11.17 15.02 -20.98
CA HIS A 74 -10.84 15.34 -19.59
C HIS A 74 -9.44 15.97 -19.46
N GLU A 75 -8.43 15.48 -20.19
CA GLU A 75 -7.08 16.06 -20.15
C GLU A 75 -7.04 17.46 -20.76
N ASP A 76 -7.70 17.66 -21.90
CA ASP A 76 -7.81 18.96 -22.57
C ASP A 76 -8.54 19.98 -21.68
N ALA A 77 -9.64 19.57 -21.05
CA ALA A 77 -10.38 20.40 -20.10
C ALA A 77 -9.49 20.80 -18.91
N ARG A 78 -8.75 19.84 -18.35
CA ARG A 78 -7.83 20.08 -17.22
C ARG A 78 -6.68 21.00 -17.60
N ASN A 79 -6.08 20.80 -18.77
CA ASN A 79 -5.01 21.66 -19.28
C ASN A 79 -5.51 23.08 -19.51
N LEU A 80 -6.70 23.24 -20.11
CA LEU A 80 -7.32 24.55 -20.33
C LEU A 80 -7.59 25.29 -19.00
N VAL A 81 -8.22 24.63 -18.03
CA VAL A 81 -8.50 25.24 -16.71
C VAL A 81 -7.19 25.63 -16.02
N ASN A 82 -6.20 24.73 -15.97
CA ASN A 82 -4.90 24.99 -15.33
C ASN A 82 -4.10 26.12 -16.01
N ASN A 83 -4.21 26.28 -17.33
CA ASN A 83 -3.49 27.31 -18.07
C ASN A 83 -4.14 28.70 -17.98
N THR A 84 -5.42 28.75 -17.59
CA THR A 84 -6.23 29.98 -17.53
C THR A 84 -6.69 30.31 -16.12
N SER A 85 -6.29 29.51 -15.12
CA SER A 85 -6.77 29.56 -13.73
C SER A 85 -8.30 29.54 -13.62
N GLY A 86 -8.97 28.84 -14.55
CA GLY A 86 -10.44 28.79 -14.62
C GLY A 86 -11.12 30.11 -14.98
N ILE A 87 -10.36 31.14 -15.38
CA ILE A 87 -10.92 32.46 -15.74
C ILE A 87 -11.53 32.37 -17.13
N TYR A 88 -12.85 32.56 -17.18
CA TYR A 88 -13.63 32.44 -18.41
C TYR A 88 -13.14 33.34 -19.55
N ALA A 89 -12.63 34.55 -19.25
CA ALA A 89 -12.15 35.47 -20.28
C ALA A 89 -10.97 34.91 -21.09
N PHE A 90 -10.06 34.16 -20.44
CA PHE A 90 -8.95 33.46 -21.09
C PHE A 90 -9.43 32.16 -21.73
N MET A 91 -10.22 31.34 -21.03
CA MET A 91 -10.78 30.11 -21.62
C MET A 91 -11.57 30.38 -22.91
N ARG A 92 -12.34 31.46 -22.95
CA ARG A 92 -13.09 31.90 -24.13
C ARG A 92 -12.18 32.16 -25.35
N LYS A 93 -10.93 32.59 -25.14
CA LYS A 93 -9.95 32.79 -26.23
C LYS A 93 -9.59 31.46 -26.88
N HIS A 94 -9.25 30.46 -26.05
CA HIS A 94 -8.86 29.12 -26.49
C HIS A 94 -10.04 28.31 -27.05
N LEU A 95 -11.23 28.43 -26.46
CA LEU A 95 -12.43 27.67 -26.89
C LEU A 95 -13.00 28.11 -28.24
N PHE A 96 -12.92 29.41 -28.57
CA PHE A 96 -13.64 29.95 -29.73
C PHE A 96 -12.72 30.47 -30.85
N ASN A 97 -11.39 30.32 -30.74
CA ASN A 97 -10.40 30.73 -31.75
C ASN A 97 -10.65 32.13 -32.35
N ARG A 98 -11.06 33.10 -31.52
CA ARG A 98 -11.37 34.46 -31.97
C ARG A 98 -10.13 35.35 -31.93
N ALA A 99 -9.85 36.05 -33.03
CA ALA A 99 -8.90 37.17 -33.04
C ALA A 99 -9.53 38.36 -32.27
N ILE A 100 -9.04 38.63 -31.07
CA ILE A 100 -9.49 39.75 -30.24
C ILE A 100 -8.40 40.82 -30.22
N ASN A 101 -8.67 41.98 -30.82
CA ASN A 101 -7.73 43.13 -30.89
C ASN A 101 -7.67 43.98 -29.59
N PHE A 102 -8.06 43.43 -28.44
CA PHE A 102 -8.06 44.15 -27.17
C PHE A 102 -6.81 43.81 -26.35
N LYS A 103 -5.90 44.79 -26.23
CA LYS A 103 -4.72 44.70 -25.36
C LYS A 103 -5.05 45.09 -23.91
N PRO A 104 -4.83 44.20 -22.93
CA PRO A 104 -5.00 44.52 -21.51
C PRO A 104 -4.14 45.70 -21.05
N GLN A 105 -4.55 46.38 -19.97
CA GLN A 105 -3.83 47.55 -19.44
C GLN A 105 -2.39 47.23 -19.03
N TRP A 106 -2.16 46.08 -18.39
CA TRP A 106 -0.83 45.63 -17.97
C TRP A 106 0.16 45.41 -19.14
N VAL A 107 -0.33 45.10 -20.35
CA VAL A 107 0.52 45.06 -21.57
C VAL A 107 0.92 46.46 -22.03
N LYS A 108 0.00 47.44 -21.91
CA LYS A 108 0.22 48.81 -22.38
C LYS A 108 1.20 49.57 -21.48
N ASN A 109 1.14 49.33 -20.17
CA ASN A 109 1.93 50.07 -19.19
C ASN A 109 3.42 49.69 -19.18
N ARG A 110 3.78 48.50 -19.71
CA ARG A 110 5.18 48.02 -19.85
C ARG A 110 6.02 48.17 -18.57
N SER A 111 5.40 47.97 -17.41
CA SER A 111 6.05 48.19 -16.11
C SER A 111 7.06 47.09 -15.78
N LYS A 112 8.13 47.47 -15.07
CA LYS A 112 9.09 46.50 -14.50
C LYS A 112 8.44 45.57 -13.49
N ALA A 113 7.41 46.02 -12.76
CA ALA A 113 6.65 45.18 -11.82
C ALA A 113 5.96 44.02 -12.55
N VAL A 114 5.34 44.30 -13.71
CA VAL A 114 4.69 43.30 -14.57
C VAL A 114 5.71 42.29 -15.11
N ILE A 115 6.89 42.75 -15.54
CA ILE A 115 7.95 41.86 -16.03
C ILE A 115 8.56 41.01 -14.90
N ALA A 116 8.76 41.58 -13.72
CA ALA A 116 9.24 40.84 -12.54
C ALA A 116 8.26 39.73 -12.15
N ALA A 117 6.97 40.04 -12.05
CA ALA A 117 5.92 39.07 -11.78
C ALA A 117 5.82 37.98 -12.86
N LEU A 118 5.99 38.33 -14.15
CA LEU A 118 6.03 37.36 -15.24
C LEU A 118 7.21 36.39 -15.09
N LEU A 119 8.40 36.90 -14.75
CA LEU A 119 9.62 36.10 -14.61
C LEU A 119 9.58 35.19 -13.37
N CYS A 120 8.95 35.64 -12.28
CA CYS A 120 8.73 34.81 -11.10
C CYS A 120 7.58 33.82 -11.28
N GLY A 121 6.55 34.15 -12.06
CA GLY A 121 5.39 33.30 -12.39
C GLY A 121 4.40 33.12 -11.24
N ALA A 122 4.88 32.76 -10.06
CA ALA A 122 4.13 32.70 -8.81
C ALA A 122 5.08 32.90 -7.62
N TRP A 123 4.60 33.41 -6.49
CA TRP A 123 5.41 33.60 -5.28
C TRP A 123 4.52 33.73 -4.04
N THR A 124 5.15 33.72 -2.86
CA THR A 124 4.49 33.91 -1.56
C THR A 124 4.93 35.19 -0.86
N GLU A 125 4.31 35.51 0.26
CA GLU A 125 4.70 36.64 1.13
C GLU A 125 5.91 36.35 2.05
N CYS A 126 6.72 35.30 1.81
CA CYS A 126 7.94 35.10 2.58
C CYS A 126 9.03 36.11 2.18
N GLU A 127 9.90 36.46 3.13
CA GLU A 127 10.90 37.53 2.93
C GLU A 127 11.85 37.27 1.76
N GLY A 128 12.24 36.00 1.51
CA GLY A 128 13.07 35.64 0.37
C GLY A 128 12.37 35.90 -0.97
N ASP A 129 11.07 35.59 -1.08
CA ASP A 129 10.32 35.81 -2.31
C ASP A 129 10.14 37.30 -2.62
N LYS A 130 9.82 38.08 -1.58
CA LYS A 130 9.73 39.55 -1.67
C LYS A 130 11.04 40.15 -2.18
N GLU A 131 12.16 39.70 -1.63
CA GLU A 131 13.50 40.15 -2.02
C GLU A 131 13.75 39.94 -3.53
N ILE A 132 13.42 38.76 -4.06
CA ILE A 132 13.61 38.44 -5.49
C ILE A 132 12.72 39.31 -6.38
N ILE A 133 11.45 39.48 -6.02
CA ILE A 133 10.50 40.33 -6.75
C ILE A 133 10.98 41.78 -6.78
N SER A 134 11.37 42.34 -5.64
CA SER A 134 11.85 43.72 -5.53
C SER A 134 13.11 43.96 -6.34
N LYS A 135 14.08 43.03 -6.28
CA LYS A 135 15.32 43.11 -7.09
C LYS A 135 15.02 43.12 -8.58
N LEU A 136 14.11 42.28 -9.07
CA LEU A 136 13.73 42.22 -10.50
C LEU A 136 12.91 43.44 -10.94
N ALA A 137 12.04 43.96 -10.07
CA ALA A 137 11.22 45.13 -10.37
C ALA A 137 11.99 46.45 -10.24
N GLU A 138 13.12 46.45 -9.53
CA GLU A 138 13.87 47.64 -9.10
C GLU A 138 12.99 48.63 -8.31
N LYS A 139 12.15 48.09 -7.41
CA LYS A 139 11.18 48.81 -6.58
C LYS A 139 11.02 48.12 -5.23
N GLU A 140 10.50 48.86 -4.24
CA GLU A 140 10.06 48.26 -2.98
C GLU A 140 8.87 47.32 -3.21
N TYR A 141 8.79 46.25 -2.41
CA TYR A 141 7.80 45.18 -2.62
C TYR A 141 6.36 45.69 -2.53
N ASP A 142 6.09 46.58 -1.56
CA ASP A 142 4.74 47.12 -1.36
C ASP A 142 4.27 47.95 -2.56
N ASP A 143 5.17 48.72 -3.19
CA ASP A 143 4.88 49.47 -4.41
C ASP A 143 4.61 48.52 -5.59
N VAL A 144 5.36 47.41 -5.68
CA VAL A 144 5.14 46.38 -6.71
C VAL A 144 3.77 45.74 -6.54
N ILE A 145 3.41 45.33 -5.34
CA ILE A 145 2.11 44.68 -5.06
C ILE A 145 0.95 45.66 -5.25
N GLN A 146 1.10 46.92 -4.82
CA GLN A 146 0.08 47.94 -5.06
C GLN A 146 -0.18 48.12 -6.56
N GLU A 147 0.88 48.14 -7.37
CA GLU A 147 0.76 48.22 -8.82
C GLU A 147 0.10 46.97 -9.42
N LEU A 148 0.55 45.77 -9.03
CA LEU A 148 0.01 44.51 -9.55
C LEU A 148 -1.46 44.31 -9.16
N ASN A 149 -1.87 44.71 -7.96
CA ASN A 149 -3.25 44.64 -7.49
C ASN A 149 -4.20 45.51 -8.32
N SER A 150 -3.71 46.59 -8.93
CA SER A 150 -4.52 47.38 -9.88
C SER A 150 -4.92 46.59 -11.14
N TYR A 151 -4.25 45.47 -11.41
CA TYR A 151 -4.57 44.55 -12.50
C TYR A 151 -5.26 43.26 -12.05
N SER A 152 -5.69 43.14 -10.78
CA SER A 152 -6.30 41.91 -10.24
C SER A 152 -7.83 41.87 -10.34
N THR A 153 -8.49 43.04 -10.41
CA THR A 153 -9.96 43.18 -10.38
C THR A 153 -10.58 43.51 -11.75
N VAL A 154 -9.84 43.30 -12.83
CA VAL A 154 -10.28 43.58 -14.22
C VAL A 154 -10.71 42.29 -14.95
N GLU A 155 -11.47 42.38 -16.06
CA GLU A 155 -11.98 41.20 -16.81
C GLU A 155 -10.87 40.20 -17.20
N LYS A 156 -9.67 40.70 -17.51
CA LYS A 156 -8.47 39.90 -17.81
C LYS A 156 -7.38 40.22 -16.79
N PRO A 157 -7.47 39.66 -15.56
CA PRO A 157 -6.53 40.00 -14.52
C PRO A 157 -5.13 39.54 -14.92
N PHE A 158 -4.08 40.21 -14.45
CA PHE A 158 -2.70 39.76 -14.69
C PHE A 158 -2.21 38.80 -13.59
N VAL A 159 -2.54 39.13 -12.34
CA VAL A 159 -2.17 38.37 -11.15
C VAL A 159 -3.43 37.99 -10.39
N ILE A 160 -3.43 36.79 -9.80
CA ILE A 160 -4.45 36.33 -8.86
C ILE A 160 -3.79 36.24 -7.50
N LYS A 161 -4.46 36.78 -6.48
CA LYS A 161 -4.09 36.61 -5.08
C LYS A 161 -4.94 35.49 -4.49
N ILE A 162 -4.28 34.47 -3.96
CA ILE A 162 -4.93 33.34 -3.28
C ILE A 162 -4.50 33.37 -1.82
N ASP A 163 -5.50 33.39 -0.93
CA ASP A 163 -5.29 33.34 0.52
C ASP A 163 -5.75 31.97 1.03
N ASN A 164 -4.78 31.17 1.48
CA ASN A 164 -5.01 29.89 2.12
C ASN A 164 -4.61 30.02 3.60
N HIS A 165 -5.56 30.44 4.44
CA HIS A 165 -5.42 30.51 5.90
C HIS A 165 -4.18 31.29 6.37
N GLY A 166 -3.99 32.50 5.83
CA GLY A 166 -2.87 33.37 6.19
C GLY A 166 -1.59 33.10 5.39
N SER A 167 -1.57 32.07 4.55
CA SER A 167 -0.57 31.93 3.49
C SER A 167 -1.08 32.58 2.21
N ILE A 168 -0.55 33.77 1.92
CA ILE A 168 -0.85 34.48 0.69
C ILE A 168 0.11 34.01 -0.41
N ARG A 169 -0.45 33.59 -1.54
CA ARG A 169 0.30 33.33 -2.78
C ARG A 169 -0.23 34.20 -3.92
N TYR A 170 0.68 34.73 -4.73
CA TYR A 170 0.38 35.42 -5.98
C TYR A 170 0.76 34.51 -7.14
N MET A 171 -0.03 34.52 -8.21
CA MET A 171 0.25 33.77 -9.43
C MET A 171 -0.22 34.52 -10.67
N ILE A 172 0.50 34.35 -11.78
CA ILE A 172 0.03 34.85 -13.08
C ILE A 172 -1.23 34.08 -13.50
N SER A 173 -2.27 34.84 -13.84
CA SER A 173 -3.63 34.35 -14.13
C SER A 173 -3.70 33.44 -15.36
N SER A 174 -2.98 33.78 -16.43
CA SER A 174 -2.78 32.95 -17.60
C SER A 174 -1.36 33.12 -18.12
N ILE A 175 -0.52 32.13 -17.82
CA ILE A 175 0.92 32.20 -18.07
C ILE A 175 1.21 32.21 -19.56
N GLU A 176 0.57 31.34 -20.35
CA GLU A 176 0.79 31.31 -21.80
C GLU A 176 0.39 32.62 -22.46
N ASP A 177 -0.80 33.15 -22.13
CA ASP A 177 -1.28 34.44 -22.64
C ASP A 177 -0.36 35.61 -22.25
N ALA A 178 0.13 35.63 -21.02
CA ALA A 178 1.06 36.65 -20.55
C ALA A 178 2.40 36.60 -21.31
N TRP A 179 2.95 35.41 -21.54
CA TRP A 179 4.19 35.24 -22.30
C TRP A 179 4.04 35.66 -23.77
N MET A 180 2.89 35.44 -24.41
CA MET A 180 2.68 35.92 -25.80
C MET A 180 2.82 37.43 -25.94
N GLU A 181 2.28 38.18 -24.96
CA GLU A 181 2.19 39.63 -25.01
C GLU A 181 3.46 40.32 -24.51
N LEU A 182 4.14 39.74 -23.52
CA LEU A 182 5.19 40.42 -22.76
C LEU A 182 6.61 39.95 -23.08
N ASP A 183 6.81 38.80 -23.74
CA ASP A 183 8.17 38.27 -23.98
C ASP A 183 9.09 39.26 -24.72
N ALA A 184 8.53 40.05 -25.65
CA ALA A 184 9.27 41.07 -26.39
C ALA A 184 9.77 42.25 -25.52
N LEU A 185 9.28 42.36 -24.29
CA LEU A 185 9.65 43.42 -23.33
C LEU A 185 10.74 42.96 -22.35
N ILE A 186 11.20 41.71 -22.45
CA ILE A 186 12.27 41.17 -21.60
C ILE A 186 13.63 41.52 -22.21
N PHE A 187 14.28 42.55 -21.67
CA PHE A 187 15.58 43.01 -22.15
C PHE A 187 16.74 42.10 -21.68
N PRO A 188 17.89 42.07 -22.40
CA PRO A 188 19.03 41.24 -22.05
C PRO A 188 19.56 41.44 -20.62
N GLU A 189 19.56 42.67 -20.10
CA GLU A 189 20.03 42.95 -18.74
C GLU A 189 19.08 42.40 -17.67
N THR A 190 17.76 42.55 -17.86
CA THR A 190 16.74 41.93 -16.99
C THR A 190 16.85 40.41 -17.01
N TRP A 191 17.11 39.82 -18.18
CA TRP A 191 17.32 38.38 -18.31
C TRP A 191 18.58 37.90 -17.58
N LYS A 192 19.70 38.63 -17.70
CA LYS A 192 20.94 38.31 -16.94
C LYS A 192 20.71 38.41 -15.44
N GLN A 193 20.00 39.44 -14.99
CA GLN A 193 19.65 39.62 -13.57
C GLN A 193 18.79 38.46 -13.07
N TYR A 194 17.77 38.08 -13.82
CA TYR A 194 16.94 36.91 -13.53
C TYR A 194 17.76 35.63 -13.39
N ILE A 195 18.70 35.37 -14.31
CA ILE A 195 19.58 34.19 -14.23
C ILE A 195 20.43 34.21 -12.96
N SER A 196 20.96 35.37 -12.57
CA SER A 196 21.75 35.52 -11.35
C SER A 196 20.91 35.18 -10.11
N LEU A 197 19.69 35.69 -10.03
CA LEU A 197 18.77 35.48 -8.92
C LEU A 197 18.27 34.03 -8.86
N LEU A 198 18.00 33.41 -10.01
CA LEU A 198 17.64 32.00 -10.07
C LEU A 198 18.73 31.12 -9.46
N LYS A 199 20.01 31.40 -9.77
CA LYS A 199 21.13 30.65 -9.18
C LYS A 199 21.19 30.83 -7.67
N GLU A 200 21.04 32.06 -7.18
CA GLU A 200 20.96 32.36 -5.74
C GLU A 200 19.84 31.55 -5.04
N VAL A 201 18.66 31.47 -5.66
CA VAL A 201 17.50 30.74 -5.12
C VAL A 201 17.74 29.23 -5.04
N PHE A 202 18.42 28.65 -6.04
CA PHE A 202 18.69 27.21 -6.10
C PHE A 202 20.02 26.78 -5.44
N GLU A 203 20.82 27.72 -4.94
CA GLU A 203 21.98 27.44 -4.08
C GLU A 203 21.57 27.06 -2.64
N GLU A 204 20.35 27.42 -2.22
CA GLU A 204 19.84 27.08 -0.89
C GLU A 204 19.52 25.58 -0.76
N LEU A 205 20.19 24.91 0.20
CA LEU A 205 19.74 23.61 0.72
C LEU A 205 18.65 23.83 1.78
N GLU A 206 17.41 23.43 1.47
CA GLU A 206 16.26 23.63 2.35
C GLU A 206 16.50 22.96 3.72
N PRO A 207 16.14 23.60 4.85
CA PRO A 207 16.47 23.12 6.20
C PRO A 207 16.04 21.68 6.50
N ILE A 208 14.92 21.24 5.91
CA ILE A 208 14.42 19.87 6.08
C ILE A 208 15.45 18.82 5.67
N PHE A 209 16.16 19.03 4.57
CA PHE A 209 17.14 18.05 4.06
C PHE A 209 18.45 18.01 4.85
N LYS A 210 18.58 18.82 5.91
CA LYS A 210 19.67 18.71 6.89
C LYS A 210 19.31 17.75 8.03
N LYS A 211 18.07 17.26 8.09
CA LYS A 211 17.56 16.30 9.09
C LYS A 211 17.65 14.87 8.55
N ASP A 212 17.38 13.89 9.43
CA ASP A 212 17.30 12.49 9.02
C ASP A 212 16.04 12.26 8.18
N PHE A 213 16.16 11.48 7.10
CA PHE A 213 15.04 11.20 6.19
C PHE A 213 13.82 10.58 6.88
N ASN A 214 14.01 9.83 7.97
CA ASN A 214 12.92 9.25 8.74
C ASN A 214 12.15 10.30 9.56
N GLU A 215 12.67 11.51 9.72
CA GLU A 215 11.98 12.62 10.40
C GLU A 215 11.23 13.52 9.41
N HIS A 216 11.40 13.32 8.09
CA HIS A 216 10.83 14.20 7.08
C HIS A 216 9.30 14.12 6.97
N TYR A 217 8.63 13.14 7.57
CA TYR A 217 7.17 13.13 7.66
C TYR A 217 6.64 14.14 8.71
N LEU A 218 7.51 14.64 9.60
CA LEU A 218 7.20 15.60 10.66
C LEU A 218 7.35 17.07 10.22
N VAL A 219 7.22 17.38 8.92
CA VAL A 219 7.49 18.72 8.32
C VAL A 219 6.84 19.88 9.09
N ASN A 220 5.63 19.67 9.61
CA ASN A 220 4.89 20.70 10.34
C ASN A 220 5.49 21.05 11.72
N VAL A 221 6.39 20.21 12.25
CA VAL A 221 7.07 20.40 13.54
C VAL A 221 8.41 21.12 13.39
N ILE A 222 8.95 21.21 12.16
CA ILE A 222 10.23 21.88 11.90
C ILE A 222 10.05 23.40 11.97
N LYS A 223 10.76 24.02 12.94
CA LYS A 223 10.72 25.47 13.20
C LYS A 223 11.40 26.30 12.11
N GLU A 224 12.46 25.78 11.51
CA GLU A 224 13.21 26.45 10.44
C GLU A 224 12.50 26.26 9.10
N LYS A 225 12.07 27.36 8.48
CA LYS A 225 11.45 27.37 7.15
C LYS A 225 12.48 27.73 6.08
N PRO A 226 12.33 27.25 4.84
CA PRO A 226 13.20 27.66 3.73
C PRO A 226 13.10 29.18 3.49
N LYS A 227 14.20 29.80 3.06
CA LYS A 227 14.27 31.23 2.75
C LYS A 227 13.35 31.55 1.57
N TYR A 228 13.44 30.76 0.49
CA TYR A 228 12.62 30.90 -0.71
C TYR A 228 11.52 29.86 -0.74
N SER A 229 10.32 30.25 -1.19
CA SER A 229 9.20 29.32 -1.26
C SER A 229 9.34 28.34 -2.43
N LYS A 230 8.74 27.16 -2.27
CA LYS A 230 8.58 26.21 -3.38
C LYS A 230 7.81 26.82 -4.56
N VAL A 231 6.80 27.65 -4.25
CA VAL A 231 5.95 28.34 -5.24
C VAL A 231 6.80 29.24 -6.16
N LEU A 232 7.73 30.01 -5.58
CA LEU A 232 8.66 30.83 -6.36
C LEU A 232 9.60 29.96 -7.20
N LYS A 233 10.21 28.93 -6.61
CA LYS A 233 11.12 28.02 -7.32
C LYS A 233 10.44 27.39 -8.55
N ASP A 234 9.22 26.88 -8.40
CA ASP A 234 8.44 26.31 -9.50
C ASP A 234 8.09 27.36 -10.57
N GLY A 235 7.69 28.56 -10.14
CA GLY A 235 7.36 29.66 -11.05
C GLY A 235 8.56 30.13 -11.89
N MET A 236 9.74 30.26 -11.28
CA MET A 236 10.97 30.60 -11.99
C MET A 236 11.40 29.46 -12.94
N LEU A 237 11.30 28.20 -12.54
CA LEU A 237 11.59 27.09 -13.47
C LEU A 237 10.63 27.09 -14.66
N ARG A 238 9.35 27.38 -14.44
CA ARG A 238 8.36 27.54 -15.51
C ARG A 238 8.72 28.66 -16.48
N THR A 239 9.33 29.76 -16.00
CA THR A 239 9.88 30.82 -16.87
C THR A 239 10.95 30.31 -17.82
N LEU A 240 11.84 29.40 -17.38
CA LEU A 240 12.83 28.79 -18.28
C LEU A 240 12.15 27.98 -19.39
N ILE A 241 11.13 27.20 -19.04
CA ILE A 241 10.35 26.39 -19.99
C ILE A 241 9.67 27.31 -21.03
N MET A 242 8.97 28.35 -20.56
CA MET A 242 8.25 29.29 -21.43
C MET A 242 9.18 30.02 -22.39
N LYS A 243 10.36 30.45 -21.92
CA LYS A 243 11.36 31.16 -22.73
C LYS A 243 11.88 30.31 -23.90
N VAL A 244 11.96 28.99 -23.71
CA VAL A 244 12.40 28.04 -24.73
C VAL A 244 11.27 27.73 -25.72
N ILE A 245 10.08 27.40 -25.21
CA ILE A 245 9.01 26.78 -26.01
C ILE A 245 8.24 27.81 -26.84
N TYR A 246 7.88 28.96 -26.26
CA TYR A 246 6.89 29.86 -26.88
C TYR A 246 7.39 30.56 -28.17
N LYS A 247 8.71 30.66 -28.38
CA LYS A 247 9.31 31.20 -29.63
C LYS A 247 10.16 30.19 -30.39
N ASN A 248 10.26 28.95 -29.91
CA ASN A 248 11.14 27.90 -30.47
C ASN A 248 12.55 28.42 -30.85
N ASN A 249 13.16 29.22 -29.98
CA ASN A 249 14.42 29.90 -30.27
C ASN A 249 15.60 29.08 -29.73
N GLN A 250 16.37 28.47 -30.64
CA GLN A 250 17.52 27.62 -30.30
C GLN A 250 18.57 28.33 -29.43
N ASN A 251 18.73 29.66 -29.55
CA ASN A 251 19.68 30.40 -28.72
C ASN A 251 19.28 30.41 -27.24
N TYR A 252 17.97 30.44 -26.94
CA TYR A 252 17.50 30.37 -25.56
C TYR A 252 17.60 28.95 -24.99
N GLN A 253 17.41 27.90 -25.82
CA GLN A 253 17.66 26.52 -25.38
C GLN A 253 19.10 26.35 -24.89
N TYR A 254 20.10 26.81 -25.64
CA TYR A 254 21.50 26.73 -25.21
C TYR A 254 21.77 27.46 -23.87
N GLN A 255 21.17 28.64 -23.68
CA GLN A 255 21.30 29.38 -22.41
C GLN A 255 20.65 28.63 -21.25
N VAL A 256 19.42 28.12 -21.45
CA VAL A 256 18.70 27.32 -20.44
C VAL A 256 19.43 26.04 -20.11
N ASP A 257 20.01 25.35 -21.11
CA ASP A 257 20.83 24.16 -20.89
C ASP A 257 21.99 24.47 -19.93
N ASN A 258 22.72 25.57 -20.16
CA ASN A 258 23.82 25.99 -19.28
C ASN A 258 23.37 26.39 -17.88
N ILE A 259 22.20 27.01 -17.74
CA ILE A 259 21.62 27.39 -16.44
C ILE A 259 21.27 26.13 -15.65
N VAL A 260 20.50 25.22 -16.25
CA VAL A 260 20.08 23.96 -15.60
C VAL A 260 21.30 23.11 -15.28
N LYS A 261 22.29 23.07 -16.18
CA LYS A 261 23.56 22.38 -15.93
C LYS A 261 24.25 22.93 -14.69
N ALA A 262 24.37 24.25 -14.55
CA ALA A 262 24.97 24.86 -13.36
C ALA A 262 24.21 24.54 -12.06
N ILE A 263 22.88 24.50 -12.09
CA ILE A 263 22.07 24.10 -10.93
C ILE A 263 22.36 22.63 -10.55
N LEU A 264 22.33 21.73 -11.52
CA LEU A 264 22.54 20.30 -11.30
C LEU A 264 23.99 19.95 -10.92
N GLU A 265 24.95 20.74 -11.40
CA GLU A 265 26.37 20.62 -11.04
C GLU A 265 26.65 20.99 -9.58
N ASN A 266 25.72 21.58 -8.83
CA ASN A 266 25.88 21.86 -7.40
C ASN A 266 25.58 20.66 -6.49
N ILE A 267 25.02 19.57 -7.04
CA ILE A 267 24.68 18.37 -6.27
C ILE A 267 25.98 17.65 -5.84
N ARG A 268 26.13 17.39 -4.54
CA ARG A 268 27.33 16.77 -3.94
C ARG A 268 27.04 15.56 -3.06
N GLY A 269 25.78 15.34 -2.68
CA GLY A 269 25.35 14.30 -1.76
C GLY A 269 23.87 13.97 -1.92
N ILE A 270 23.41 13.05 -1.07
CA ILE A 270 22.01 12.58 -1.04
C ILE A 270 21.04 13.70 -0.66
N GLU A 271 21.43 14.61 0.22
CA GLU A 271 20.59 15.72 0.70
C GLU A 271 20.25 16.68 -0.44
N GLN A 272 21.25 17.03 -1.28
CA GLN A 272 21.01 17.87 -2.46
C GLN A 272 20.20 17.14 -3.53
N TRP A 273 20.43 15.83 -3.72
CA TRP A 273 19.63 15.00 -4.63
C TRP A 273 18.15 14.97 -4.20
N ALA A 274 17.88 14.80 -2.90
CA ALA A 274 16.53 14.84 -2.37
C ALA A 274 15.90 16.22 -2.54
N CYS A 275 16.64 17.29 -2.24
CA CYS A 275 16.17 18.67 -2.40
C CYS A 275 15.80 18.98 -3.86
N ILE A 276 16.69 18.68 -4.81
CA ILE A 276 16.47 18.97 -6.23
C ILE A 276 15.43 18.05 -6.87
N SER A 277 15.21 16.85 -6.32
CA SER A 277 14.22 15.91 -6.86
C SER A 277 12.82 16.53 -6.97
N GLN A 278 12.45 17.39 -6.00
CA GLN A 278 11.17 18.10 -5.97
C GLN A 278 10.93 18.98 -7.21
N TYR A 279 12.00 19.37 -7.90
CA TYR A 279 12.03 20.27 -9.03
C TYR A 279 12.50 19.57 -10.32
N PHE A 280 12.75 18.27 -10.28
CA PHE A 280 13.39 17.55 -11.37
C PHE A 280 12.49 17.42 -12.62
N ILE A 281 11.17 17.34 -12.42
CA ILE A 281 10.17 17.32 -13.49
C ILE A 281 10.25 18.58 -14.37
N PRO A 282 10.07 19.82 -13.83
CA PRO A 282 10.20 21.02 -14.63
C PRO A 282 11.62 21.26 -15.15
N LEU A 283 12.67 20.79 -14.46
CA LEU A 283 14.04 20.86 -14.98
C LEU A 283 14.24 19.98 -16.22
N CYS A 284 13.70 18.76 -16.22
CA CYS A 284 13.75 17.86 -17.38
C CYS A 284 13.00 18.46 -18.56
N GLU A 285 11.86 19.11 -18.30
CA GLU A 285 11.13 19.81 -19.35
C GLU A 285 11.88 21.06 -19.85
N ALA A 286 12.55 21.83 -18.98
CA ALA A 286 13.32 23.00 -19.39
C ALA A 286 14.57 22.63 -20.21
N SER A 287 15.39 21.69 -19.71
CA SER A 287 16.62 21.20 -20.35
C SER A 287 16.75 19.68 -20.24
N PRO A 288 16.19 18.93 -21.21
CA PRO A 288 16.33 17.48 -21.26
C PRO A 288 17.79 17.01 -21.28
N ASN A 289 18.65 17.71 -22.03
CA ASN A 289 20.06 17.35 -22.17
C ASN A 289 20.81 17.47 -20.84
N SER A 290 20.68 18.59 -20.14
CA SER A 290 21.41 18.81 -18.88
C SER A 290 20.98 17.82 -17.80
N CYS A 291 19.69 17.47 -17.74
CA CYS A 291 19.19 16.45 -16.83
C CYS A 291 19.71 15.05 -17.16
N LEU A 292 19.67 14.64 -18.44
CA LEU A 292 20.22 13.35 -18.87
C LEU A 292 21.73 13.27 -18.63
N ASP A 293 22.49 14.31 -19.00
CA ASP A 293 23.94 14.37 -18.76
C ASP A 293 24.27 14.22 -17.26
N ARG A 294 23.47 14.87 -16.39
CA ARG A 294 23.64 14.74 -14.94
C ARG A 294 23.37 13.34 -14.44
N ILE A 295 22.27 12.72 -14.85
CA ILE A 295 21.93 11.35 -14.47
C ILE A 295 22.98 10.36 -15.01
N GLU A 296 23.40 10.51 -16.26
CA GLU A 296 24.42 9.68 -16.88
C GLU A 296 25.76 9.75 -16.13
N SER A 297 26.11 10.94 -15.61
CA SER A 297 27.32 11.16 -14.83
C SER A 297 27.33 10.43 -13.48
N GLU A 298 26.17 10.22 -12.83
CA GLU A 298 26.08 9.52 -11.54
C GLU A 298 26.54 8.07 -11.62
N PHE A 299 26.39 7.45 -12.78
CA PHE A 299 26.82 6.07 -12.97
C PHE A 299 28.33 5.94 -13.26
N VAL A 300 29.05 7.06 -13.40
CA VAL A 300 30.51 7.12 -13.57
C VAL A 300 31.16 7.68 -12.31
N LYS A 301 30.58 8.76 -11.77
CA LYS A 301 31.02 9.43 -10.55
C LYS A 301 29.80 9.65 -9.64
N PRO A 302 29.44 8.66 -8.81
CA PRO A 302 28.28 8.75 -7.93
C PRO A 302 28.41 9.90 -6.93
N THR A 303 27.33 10.66 -6.74
CA THR A 303 27.22 11.68 -5.68
C THR A 303 25.99 11.45 -4.81
N GLY A 304 25.46 10.23 -4.75
CA GLY A 304 24.35 9.86 -3.87
C GLY A 304 23.01 9.56 -4.56
N LEU A 305 22.92 9.50 -5.90
CA LEU A 305 21.66 9.14 -6.57
C LEU A 305 21.20 7.72 -6.21
N LYS A 306 22.11 6.73 -6.24
CA LYS A 306 21.78 5.35 -5.84
C LYS A 306 21.33 5.28 -4.39
N GLU A 307 22.05 5.96 -3.49
CA GLU A 307 21.72 6.02 -2.06
C GLU A 307 20.35 6.65 -1.80
N LEU A 308 19.95 7.65 -2.60
CA LEU A 308 18.60 8.22 -2.55
C LEU A 308 17.55 7.14 -2.82
N PHE A 309 17.73 6.35 -3.88
CA PHE A 309 16.79 5.27 -4.23
C PHE A 309 16.76 4.18 -3.14
N GLU A 310 17.90 3.81 -2.56
CA GLU A 310 18.00 2.77 -1.51
C GLU A 310 17.36 3.23 -0.18
N LYS A 311 17.63 4.47 0.27
CA LYS A 311 17.12 4.96 1.57
C LYS A 311 15.64 5.35 1.54
N ASN A 312 15.12 5.77 0.38
CA ASN A 312 13.73 6.21 0.26
C ASN A 312 12.76 5.12 -0.22
N SER A 313 13.18 3.88 -0.45
CA SER A 313 12.29 2.77 -0.88
C SER A 313 11.62 2.00 0.27
N GLY A 314 11.68 2.53 1.51
CA GLY A 314 11.16 1.91 2.75
C GLY A 314 9.65 2.05 2.98
N ASP A 315 9.25 2.11 4.26
CA ASP A 315 7.84 2.14 4.72
C ASP A 315 7.02 3.27 4.08
N ILE A 316 5.93 2.92 3.40
CA ILE A 316 5.04 3.80 2.63
C ILE A 316 4.50 4.96 3.50
N PHE A 317 4.31 4.74 4.80
CA PHE A 317 3.77 5.76 5.71
C PHE A 317 4.83 6.71 6.29
N LYS A 318 6.13 6.40 6.15
CA LYS A 318 7.22 7.17 6.77
C LYS A 318 8.20 7.78 5.77
N SER A 319 8.31 7.24 4.55
CA SER A 319 9.20 7.77 3.51
C SER A 319 8.47 8.75 2.58
N ASN A 320 9.06 9.92 2.32
CA ASN A 320 8.56 10.88 1.33
C ASN A 320 8.91 10.49 -0.14
N ASN A 321 9.49 9.30 -0.35
CA ASN A 321 9.77 8.67 -1.65
C ASN A 321 10.36 9.62 -2.73
N TYR A 322 11.35 10.44 -2.37
CA TYR A 322 11.87 11.52 -3.24
C TYR A 322 12.38 11.05 -4.62
N TYR A 323 12.88 9.81 -4.72
CA TYR A 323 13.39 9.24 -5.97
C TYR A 323 12.31 9.15 -7.07
N VAL A 324 11.03 9.07 -6.68
CA VAL A 324 9.90 8.99 -7.62
C VAL A 324 9.85 10.23 -8.51
N ASN A 325 10.19 11.41 -8.00
CA ASN A 325 10.23 12.62 -8.83
C ASN A 325 11.34 12.60 -9.88
N ILE A 326 12.44 11.87 -9.63
CA ILE A 326 13.51 11.66 -10.62
C ILE A 326 12.99 10.77 -11.75
N ILE A 327 12.27 9.69 -11.41
CA ILE A 327 11.64 8.79 -12.38
C ILE A 327 10.65 9.58 -13.24
N PHE A 328 9.70 10.28 -12.62
CA PHE A 328 8.70 11.10 -13.33
C PHE A 328 9.33 12.18 -14.21
N GLY A 329 10.42 12.82 -13.76
CA GLY A 329 11.13 13.78 -14.60
C GLY A 329 11.67 13.16 -15.89
N LEU A 330 12.23 11.96 -15.79
CA LEU A 330 12.77 11.21 -16.94
C LEU A 330 11.67 10.60 -17.82
N GLU A 331 10.55 10.16 -17.25
CA GLU A 331 9.40 9.62 -18.00
C GLU A 331 8.97 10.58 -19.13
N GLN A 332 8.90 11.89 -18.86
CA GLN A 332 8.57 12.90 -19.88
C GLN A 332 9.43 12.81 -21.15
N LEU A 333 10.68 12.38 -21.00
CA LEU A 333 11.66 12.36 -22.09
C LEU A 333 11.48 11.16 -23.02
N VAL A 334 10.74 10.12 -22.61
CA VAL A 334 10.46 8.94 -23.44
C VAL A 334 9.45 9.26 -24.55
N HIS A 335 8.64 10.31 -24.36
CA HIS A 335 7.68 10.83 -25.35
C HIS A 335 8.33 11.69 -26.44
N ILE A 336 9.63 11.97 -26.34
CA ILE A 336 10.36 12.83 -27.28
C ILE A 336 11.43 12.00 -28.01
N ARG A 337 11.27 11.84 -29.33
CA ARG A 337 12.14 11.02 -30.21
C ARG A 337 13.64 11.24 -30.01
N LYS A 338 14.05 12.49 -29.78
CA LYS A 338 15.46 12.86 -29.59
C LYS A 338 16.07 12.26 -28.32
N TYR A 339 15.27 12.01 -27.28
CA TYR A 339 15.75 11.68 -25.93
C TYR A 339 15.42 10.26 -25.47
N VAL A 340 14.45 9.60 -26.12
CA VAL A 340 13.93 8.29 -25.69
C VAL A 340 15.00 7.22 -25.48
N SER A 341 15.92 7.05 -26.44
CA SER A 341 16.97 6.01 -26.35
C SER A 341 17.94 6.23 -25.19
N ARG A 342 18.34 7.49 -24.94
CA ARG A 342 19.22 7.84 -23.81
C ARG A 342 18.51 7.59 -22.48
N THR A 343 17.25 7.99 -22.40
CA THR A 343 16.40 7.83 -21.20
C THR A 343 16.20 6.36 -20.84
N ILE A 344 15.90 5.50 -21.82
CA ILE A 344 15.79 4.05 -21.63
C ILE A 344 17.09 3.47 -21.07
N ASN A 345 18.25 3.89 -21.58
CA ASN A 345 19.55 3.47 -21.05
C ASN A 345 19.75 3.92 -19.59
N CYS A 346 19.30 5.13 -19.22
CA CYS A 346 19.32 5.59 -17.82
C CYS A 346 18.45 4.70 -16.93
N PHE A 347 17.22 4.39 -17.34
CA PHE A 347 16.34 3.51 -16.56
C PHE A 347 16.92 2.10 -16.40
N PHE A 348 17.50 1.52 -17.45
CA PHE A 348 18.18 0.23 -17.30
C PHE A 348 19.36 0.29 -16.34
N ARG A 349 20.20 1.35 -16.40
CA ARG A 349 21.30 1.52 -15.44
C ARG A 349 20.81 1.70 -14.00
N MET A 350 19.67 2.35 -13.78
CA MET A 350 19.04 2.42 -12.46
C MET A 350 18.46 1.08 -12.03
N ASN A 351 17.90 0.31 -12.97
CA ASN A 351 17.33 -1.01 -12.68
C ASN A 351 18.40 -2.03 -12.23
N GLU A 352 19.64 -1.89 -12.71
CA GLU A 352 20.80 -2.66 -12.24
C GLU A 352 21.16 -2.39 -10.76
N PHE A 353 20.54 -1.42 -10.09
CA PHE A 353 20.69 -1.27 -8.64
C PHE A 353 20.03 -2.42 -7.87
N GLU A 354 19.10 -3.17 -8.50
CA GLU A 354 18.39 -4.33 -7.92
C GLU A 354 17.73 -4.02 -6.55
N ILE A 355 17.12 -2.84 -6.43
CA ILE A 355 16.43 -2.37 -5.21
C ILE A 355 15.03 -2.99 -5.12
N ASP A 356 14.64 -3.45 -3.92
CA ASP A 356 13.29 -3.91 -3.60
C ASP A 356 12.38 -2.72 -3.26
N TYR A 357 11.63 -2.23 -4.25
CA TYR A 357 10.71 -1.11 -4.08
C TYR A 357 9.37 -1.56 -3.49
N LYS A 358 8.90 -0.90 -2.42
CA LYS A 358 7.56 -1.14 -1.85
C LYS A 358 6.43 -0.44 -2.61
N MET A 359 6.75 0.56 -3.44
CA MET A 359 5.81 1.26 -4.31
C MET A 359 5.95 0.80 -5.77
N GLY A 360 4.87 0.92 -6.55
CA GLY A 360 4.87 0.59 -7.97
C GLY A 360 5.65 1.56 -8.87
N ASN A 361 6.09 2.72 -8.37
CA ASN A 361 6.85 3.69 -9.16
C ASN A 361 8.35 3.34 -9.13
N SER A 362 8.80 2.46 -10.02
CA SER A 362 10.19 1.98 -10.09
C SER A 362 10.77 2.06 -11.50
N PRO A 363 12.12 2.04 -11.66
CA PRO A 363 12.74 1.97 -12.99
C PRO A 363 12.29 0.74 -13.77
N LYS A 364 12.12 -0.41 -13.10
CA LYS A 364 11.61 -1.64 -13.70
C LYS A 364 10.21 -1.42 -14.29
N ASN A 365 9.28 -0.90 -13.49
CA ASN A 365 7.90 -0.71 -13.92
C ASN A 365 7.81 0.31 -15.07
N THR A 366 8.64 1.36 -15.06
CA THR A 366 8.72 2.29 -16.19
C THR A 366 9.17 1.59 -17.47
N LEU A 367 10.20 0.73 -17.39
CA LEU A 367 10.68 -0.05 -18.53
C LEU A 367 9.63 -1.05 -19.04
N GLU A 368 8.88 -1.68 -18.14
CA GLU A 368 7.77 -2.56 -18.49
C GLU A 368 6.68 -1.80 -19.28
N VAL A 369 6.35 -0.56 -18.87
CA VAL A 369 5.43 0.30 -19.64
C VAL A 369 5.99 0.68 -21.01
N ILE A 370 7.26 1.07 -21.10
CA ILE A 370 7.90 1.43 -22.38
C ILE A 370 7.88 0.27 -23.37
N PHE A 371 8.23 -0.94 -22.91
CA PHE A 371 8.36 -2.11 -23.78
C PHE A 371 7.07 -2.92 -23.92
N CYS A 372 5.98 -2.46 -23.31
CA CYS A 372 4.67 -3.08 -23.42
C CYS A 372 4.23 -3.18 -24.90
N PRO A 373 3.86 -4.38 -25.40
CA PRO A 373 3.51 -4.56 -26.81
C PRO A 373 2.14 -3.99 -27.21
N TRP A 374 1.19 -3.96 -26.27
CA TRP A 374 -0.21 -3.57 -26.52
C TRP A 374 -0.56 -2.15 -26.04
N PHE A 375 0.36 -1.50 -25.33
CA PHE A 375 0.16 -0.17 -24.76
C PHE A 375 1.22 0.80 -25.29
N ASP A 376 0.79 1.86 -25.97
CA ASP A 376 1.70 2.88 -26.46
C ASP A 376 1.84 4.04 -25.47
N SER A 377 3.01 4.14 -24.84
CA SER A 377 3.32 5.17 -23.86
C SER A 377 4.72 5.76 -24.04
N CYS A 378 5.33 5.61 -25.22
CA CYS A 378 6.61 6.24 -25.54
C CYS A 378 6.71 6.53 -27.04
N SER A 379 7.73 7.30 -27.44
CA SER A 379 7.93 7.66 -28.84
C SER A 379 8.52 6.56 -29.73
N LEU A 380 8.61 5.30 -29.29
CA LEU A 380 9.13 4.19 -30.09
C LEU A 380 8.00 3.36 -30.69
N ASN A 381 8.08 3.07 -31.98
CA ASN A 381 7.19 2.10 -32.60
C ASN A 381 7.64 0.65 -32.34
N SER A 382 6.80 -0.31 -32.71
CA SER A 382 7.02 -1.74 -32.47
C SER A 382 8.37 -2.26 -32.99
N ASN A 383 8.78 -1.88 -34.20
CA ASN A 383 10.06 -2.31 -34.78
C ASN A 383 11.27 -1.72 -34.04
N GLU A 384 11.15 -0.49 -33.57
CA GLU A 384 12.20 0.17 -32.78
C GLU A 384 12.29 -0.39 -31.36
N LYS A 385 11.16 -0.75 -30.73
CA LYS A 385 11.13 -1.48 -29.47
C LYS A 385 11.89 -2.81 -29.58
N ILE A 386 11.64 -3.59 -30.64
CA ILE A 386 12.37 -4.84 -30.93
C ILE A 386 13.87 -4.59 -31.09
N LYS A 387 14.23 -3.61 -31.94
CA LYS A 387 15.65 -3.27 -32.20
C LYS A 387 16.37 -2.82 -30.93
N GLN A 388 15.72 -2.03 -30.08
CA GLN A 388 16.30 -1.63 -28.80
C GLN A 388 16.42 -2.82 -27.84
N ALA A 389 15.40 -3.67 -27.75
CA ALA A 389 15.42 -4.85 -26.88
C ALA A 389 16.62 -5.76 -27.20
N GLN A 390 16.89 -5.99 -28.49
CA GLN A 390 18.05 -6.77 -28.95
C GLN A 390 19.39 -6.22 -28.44
N SER A 391 19.59 -4.90 -28.47
CA SER A 391 20.82 -4.28 -27.97
C SER A 391 20.89 -4.23 -26.43
N LEU A 392 19.75 -4.03 -25.77
CA LEU A 392 19.69 -3.81 -24.32
C LEU A 392 19.82 -5.11 -23.53
N ILE A 393 19.30 -6.23 -24.05
CA ILE A 393 19.42 -7.53 -23.39
C ILE A 393 20.87 -8.02 -23.31
N GLU A 394 21.71 -7.63 -24.26
CA GLU A 394 23.14 -7.92 -24.24
C GLU A 394 23.89 -7.06 -23.22
N LYS A 395 23.41 -5.83 -23.01
CA LYS A 395 24.11 -4.80 -22.24
C LYS A 395 23.80 -4.85 -20.74
N TYR A 396 22.59 -5.26 -20.35
CA TYR A 396 22.09 -5.17 -18.98
C TYR A 396 21.58 -6.52 -18.46
N LYS A 397 21.98 -6.91 -17.25
CA LYS A 397 21.62 -8.20 -16.63
C LYS A 397 20.11 -8.28 -16.38
N THR A 398 19.50 -7.17 -15.96
CA THR A 398 18.09 -7.08 -15.59
C THR A 398 17.14 -6.99 -16.78
N ALA A 399 17.65 -6.73 -17.99
CA ALA A 399 16.84 -6.57 -19.19
C ALA A 399 16.04 -7.82 -19.56
N TRP A 400 16.60 -9.00 -19.31
CA TRP A 400 15.87 -10.26 -19.53
C TRP A 400 14.55 -10.30 -18.74
N ASN A 401 14.55 -9.84 -17.49
CA ASN A 401 13.35 -9.86 -16.65
C ASN A 401 12.28 -8.89 -17.15
N VAL A 402 12.68 -7.74 -17.71
CA VAL A 402 11.75 -6.75 -18.29
C VAL A 402 11.09 -7.33 -19.53
N PHE A 403 11.86 -7.89 -20.47
CA PHE A 403 11.27 -8.42 -21.71
C PHE A 403 10.46 -9.71 -21.47
N ALA A 404 10.88 -10.54 -20.52
CA ALA A 404 10.13 -11.73 -20.13
C ALA A 404 8.79 -11.39 -19.47
N SER A 405 8.68 -10.29 -18.71
CA SER A 405 7.40 -9.85 -18.15
C SER A 405 6.46 -9.22 -19.18
N GLN A 406 6.97 -8.88 -20.36
CA GLN A 406 6.15 -8.39 -21.48
C GLN A 406 5.63 -9.51 -22.39
N LEU A 407 5.84 -10.79 -22.03
CA LEU A 407 5.23 -11.89 -22.76
C LEU A 407 3.71 -11.92 -22.50
N PRO A 408 2.91 -12.56 -23.38
CA PRO A 408 1.45 -12.50 -23.30
C PRO A 408 0.87 -13.05 -21.97
N GLU A 409 0.22 -12.20 -21.17
CA GLU A 409 -0.49 -12.57 -19.94
C GLU A 409 -1.99 -12.21 -19.98
N SER A 410 -2.81 -12.82 -19.12
CA SER A 410 -4.25 -12.51 -18.99
C SER A 410 -4.43 -11.40 -17.96
N HIS A 411 -5.26 -10.39 -18.26
CA HIS A 411 -5.66 -9.32 -17.32
C HIS A 411 -4.55 -8.36 -16.86
N ALA A 412 -3.55 -8.08 -17.69
CA ALA A 412 -2.57 -7.03 -17.42
C ALA A 412 -3.22 -5.63 -17.43
N MET A 413 -2.83 -4.77 -16.48
CA MET A 413 -3.26 -3.38 -16.40
C MET A 413 -2.02 -2.48 -16.39
N MET A 414 -2.03 -1.41 -17.19
CA MET A 414 -0.93 -0.45 -17.29
C MET A 414 -1.45 0.97 -17.09
N SER A 415 -0.61 1.81 -16.48
CA SER A 415 -0.86 3.24 -16.34
C SER A 415 0.05 4.02 -17.30
N PRO A 416 -0.43 5.14 -17.89
CA PRO A 416 0.39 5.97 -18.75
C PRO A 416 1.56 6.60 -17.97
N LEU A 417 2.69 6.76 -18.66
CA LEU A 417 3.84 7.50 -18.14
C LEU A 417 3.59 9.01 -18.15
N LEU A 418 4.29 9.75 -17.30
CA LEU A 418 4.12 11.21 -17.22
C LEU A 418 4.56 11.88 -18.54
N GLN A 419 3.63 12.57 -19.22
CA GLN A 419 3.91 13.36 -20.41
C GLN A 419 4.41 14.78 -20.07
N PRO A 420 5.28 15.38 -20.90
CA PRO A 420 5.64 16.79 -20.75
C PRO A 420 4.41 17.68 -21.00
N LYS A 421 4.31 18.78 -20.24
CA LYS A 421 3.12 19.64 -20.29
C LYS A 421 3.11 20.62 -21.45
N TYR A 422 4.27 21.15 -21.82
CA TYR A 422 4.45 22.23 -22.79
C TYR A 422 5.25 21.82 -24.01
N ARG A 423 6.17 20.85 -23.89
CA ARG A 423 6.91 20.35 -25.05
C ARG A 423 6.00 19.51 -25.95
N ILE A 424 6.15 19.72 -27.25
CA ILE A 424 5.49 18.89 -28.26
C ILE A 424 6.02 17.46 -28.13
N VAL A 425 5.11 16.51 -27.90
CA VAL A 425 5.37 15.07 -27.92
C VAL A 425 5.18 14.52 -29.32
N ASN A 426 5.78 13.37 -29.58
CA ASN A 426 5.52 12.64 -30.81
C ASN A 426 4.15 11.95 -30.71
N GLU A 427 3.36 12.03 -31.78
CA GLU A 427 2.10 11.28 -31.90
C GLU A 427 2.39 9.78 -31.84
N SER A 428 1.55 9.05 -31.10
CA SER A 428 1.56 7.60 -31.06
C SER A 428 1.08 7.01 -32.38
N GLU A 429 1.71 5.91 -32.81
CA GLU A 429 1.25 5.16 -33.97
C GLU A 429 0.17 4.15 -33.52
N GLU A 430 -0.88 3.95 -34.32
CA GLU A 430 -1.87 2.91 -34.03
C GLU A 430 -1.21 1.52 -34.11
N ILE A 431 -1.27 0.77 -33.01
CA ILE A 431 -0.72 -0.58 -32.94
C ILE A 431 -1.68 -1.55 -33.64
N THR A 432 -1.23 -2.21 -34.71
CA THR A 432 -2.01 -3.26 -35.36
C THR A 432 -1.84 -4.61 -34.65
N TYR A 433 -2.79 -5.53 -34.83
CA TYR A 433 -2.64 -6.91 -34.33
C TYR A 433 -1.38 -7.61 -34.90
N GLY A 434 -0.97 -7.27 -36.13
CA GLY A 434 0.25 -7.81 -36.73
C GLY A 434 1.52 -7.30 -36.06
N ASP A 435 1.56 -6.02 -35.68
CA ASP A 435 2.69 -5.44 -34.94
C ASP A 435 2.82 -6.06 -33.56
N LEU A 436 1.68 -6.24 -32.87
CA LEU A 436 1.61 -6.87 -31.56
C LEU A 436 2.13 -8.32 -31.60
N ASP A 437 1.65 -9.14 -32.53
CA ASP A 437 2.10 -10.52 -32.69
C ASP A 437 3.61 -10.59 -32.99
N ASN A 438 4.09 -9.71 -33.86
CA ASN A 438 5.52 -9.63 -34.19
C ASN A 438 6.39 -9.29 -32.97
N VAL A 439 6.00 -8.31 -32.15
CA VAL A 439 6.75 -7.95 -30.93
C VAL A 439 6.80 -9.12 -29.95
N TYR A 440 5.67 -9.82 -29.73
CA TYR A 440 5.64 -10.99 -28.85
C TYR A 440 6.56 -12.11 -29.35
N ILE A 441 6.53 -12.42 -30.64
CA ILE A 441 7.39 -13.45 -31.25
C ILE A 441 8.86 -13.08 -31.09
N GLU A 442 9.23 -11.83 -31.39
CA GLU A 442 10.61 -11.36 -31.29
C GLU A 442 11.11 -11.33 -29.84
N TYR A 443 10.28 -10.92 -28.88
CA TYR A 443 10.63 -10.97 -27.45
C TYR A 443 10.78 -12.40 -26.95
N LEU A 444 9.90 -13.33 -27.35
CA LEU A 444 10.04 -14.75 -27.00
C LEU A 444 11.36 -15.31 -27.55
N ASN A 445 11.66 -15.04 -28.82
CA ASN A 445 12.90 -15.48 -29.46
C ASN A 445 14.13 -14.91 -28.75
N LEU A 446 14.11 -13.63 -28.42
CA LEU A 446 15.19 -12.94 -27.73
C LEU A 446 15.39 -13.51 -26.31
N CYS A 447 14.32 -13.61 -25.52
CA CYS A 447 14.41 -14.16 -24.17
C CYS A 447 14.86 -15.63 -24.17
N THR A 448 14.47 -16.41 -25.18
CA THR A 448 14.93 -17.80 -25.37
C THR A 448 16.42 -17.86 -25.68
N GLN A 449 16.93 -16.97 -26.53
CA GLN A 449 18.36 -16.87 -26.86
C GLN A 449 19.21 -16.54 -25.63
N TYR A 450 18.75 -15.62 -24.77
CA TYR A 450 19.47 -15.16 -23.57
C TYR A 450 19.01 -15.87 -22.27
N ALA A 451 18.25 -16.96 -22.36
CA ALA A 451 17.86 -17.75 -21.19
C ALA A 451 19.05 -18.44 -20.51
N GLY A 452 20.14 -18.70 -21.25
CA GLY A 452 21.34 -19.35 -20.72
C GLY A 452 21.06 -20.76 -20.20
N MET A 453 21.71 -21.13 -19.08
CA MET A 453 21.44 -22.38 -18.35
C MET A 453 20.52 -22.17 -17.13
N ASP A 454 19.91 -21.00 -17.00
CA ASP A 454 19.10 -20.66 -15.82
C ASP A 454 17.72 -21.34 -15.91
N LYS A 455 17.51 -22.38 -15.09
CA LYS A 455 16.23 -23.10 -15.03
C LYS A 455 15.02 -22.20 -14.72
N LYS A 456 15.20 -21.10 -13.98
CA LYS A 456 14.10 -20.19 -13.64
C LYS A 456 13.66 -19.43 -14.89
N ARG A 457 14.61 -18.98 -15.71
CA ARG A 457 14.33 -18.32 -17.00
C ARG A 457 13.57 -19.23 -17.94
N TRP A 458 14.04 -20.47 -18.11
CA TRP A 458 13.35 -21.46 -18.94
C TRP A 458 11.94 -21.78 -18.45
N LYS A 459 11.75 -21.91 -17.13
CA LYS A 459 10.42 -22.08 -16.54
C LYS A 459 9.49 -20.93 -16.92
N THR A 460 9.91 -19.68 -16.71
CA THR A 460 9.08 -18.50 -17.03
C THR A 460 8.67 -18.48 -18.49
N LEU A 461 9.56 -18.84 -19.42
CA LEU A 461 9.23 -18.92 -20.84
C LEU A 461 8.19 -20.00 -21.12
N ILE A 462 8.36 -21.20 -20.54
CA ILE A 462 7.42 -22.32 -20.69
C ILE A 462 5.99 -21.93 -20.24
N GLU A 463 5.87 -21.12 -19.20
CA GLU A 463 4.57 -20.67 -18.65
C GLU A 463 3.80 -19.73 -19.59
N HIS A 464 4.46 -19.10 -20.57
CA HIS A 464 3.84 -18.16 -21.52
C HIS A 464 3.63 -18.73 -22.93
N LEU A 465 4.01 -20.00 -23.17
CA LEU A 465 4.03 -20.57 -24.52
C LEU A 465 2.66 -20.92 -25.09
N ASP A 466 1.65 -21.09 -24.25
CA ASP A 466 0.32 -21.56 -24.61
C ASP A 466 -0.34 -20.71 -25.72
N ARG A 467 -0.05 -19.41 -25.73
CA ARG A 467 -0.60 -18.43 -26.69
C ARG A 467 0.06 -18.43 -28.06
N TYR A 468 1.23 -19.04 -28.20
CA TYR A 468 1.95 -19.05 -29.47
C TYR A 468 1.45 -20.14 -30.42
N SER A 469 1.82 -20.03 -31.69
CA SER A 469 1.51 -21.03 -32.71
C SER A 469 2.24 -22.35 -32.45
N ILE A 470 1.70 -23.45 -32.98
CA ILE A 470 2.29 -24.79 -32.86
C ILE A 470 3.74 -24.83 -33.37
N ASP A 471 4.04 -24.12 -34.46
CA ASP A 471 5.38 -24.12 -35.05
C ASP A 471 6.40 -23.39 -34.17
N LEU A 472 6.00 -22.28 -33.55
CA LEU A 472 6.83 -21.55 -32.57
C LEU A 472 7.05 -22.37 -31.29
N GLN A 473 6.02 -23.05 -30.79
CA GLN A 473 6.15 -23.97 -29.65
C GLN A 473 7.13 -25.10 -29.96
N LYS A 474 7.05 -25.72 -31.15
CA LYS A 474 8.00 -26.75 -31.59
C LYS A 474 9.42 -26.23 -31.66
N ASP A 475 9.64 -25.06 -32.27
CA ASP A 475 10.97 -24.45 -32.34
C ASP A 475 11.54 -24.13 -30.95
N PHE A 476 10.72 -23.55 -30.06
CA PHE A 476 11.10 -23.31 -28.67
C PHE A 476 11.54 -24.60 -27.96
N PHE A 477 10.72 -25.66 -28.03
CA PHE A 477 11.04 -26.91 -27.35
C PHE A 477 12.25 -27.61 -27.95
N ASN A 478 12.47 -27.53 -29.26
CA ASN A 478 13.71 -28.02 -29.89
C ASN A 478 14.95 -27.31 -29.34
N LYS A 479 14.88 -25.98 -29.16
CA LYS A 479 15.94 -25.20 -28.51
C LYS A 479 16.15 -25.61 -27.06
N LEU A 480 15.07 -25.80 -26.30
CA LEU A 480 15.12 -26.29 -24.91
C LEU A 480 15.77 -27.68 -24.83
N ILE A 481 15.35 -28.64 -25.65
CA ILE A 481 15.89 -30.01 -25.68
C ILE A 481 17.39 -29.99 -25.96
N LYS A 482 17.81 -29.22 -26.97
CA LYS A 482 19.24 -29.03 -27.28
C LYS A 482 20.00 -28.43 -26.11
N LYS A 483 19.43 -27.43 -25.42
CA LYS A 483 20.06 -26.79 -24.26
C LYS A 483 20.13 -27.73 -23.05
N ALA A 484 19.08 -28.52 -22.83
CA ALA A 484 18.98 -29.48 -21.74
C ALA A 484 20.10 -30.51 -21.77
N GLN A 485 20.63 -30.88 -22.94
CA GLN A 485 21.79 -31.79 -23.05
C GLN A 485 23.03 -31.32 -22.26
N SER A 486 23.17 -30.01 -22.04
CA SER A 486 24.27 -29.42 -21.27
C SER A 486 23.89 -29.01 -19.85
N MET A 487 22.62 -29.17 -19.44
CA MET A 487 22.16 -28.89 -18.08
C MET A 487 22.49 -30.05 -17.13
N CYS A 488 22.57 -29.77 -15.83
CA CYS A 488 22.63 -30.83 -14.83
C CYS A 488 21.27 -31.54 -14.71
N ASP A 489 21.26 -32.78 -14.24
CA ASP A 489 20.03 -33.58 -14.19
C ASP A 489 18.98 -33.01 -13.24
N ASN A 490 19.39 -32.31 -12.16
CA ASN A 490 18.49 -31.56 -11.28
C ASN A 490 17.69 -30.48 -12.04
N ASP A 491 18.35 -29.72 -12.91
CA ASP A 491 17.68 -28.64 -13.66
C ASP A 491 16.80 -29.21 -14.79
N LYS A 492 17.26 -30.28 -15.45
CA LYS A 492 16.43 -31.03 -16.42
C LYS A 492 15.16 -31.54 -15.77
N GLU A 493 15.26 -32.13 -14.58
CA GLU A 493 14.13 -32.73 -13.87
C GLU A 493 13.14 -31.65 -13.44
N TYR A 494 13.63 -30.54 -12.89
CA TYR A 494 12.81 -29.37 -12.57
C TYR A 494 11.96 -28.91 -13.76
N LEU A 495 12.59 -28.72 -14.93
CA LEU A 495 11.88 -28.28 -16.15
C LEU A 495 10.90 -29.35 -16.65
N LYS A 496 11.33 -30.62 -16.68
CA LYS A 496 10.50 -31.75 -17.11
C LYS A 496 9.24 -31.88 -16.25
N THR A 497 9.37 -31.71 -14.93
CA THR A 497 8.25 -31.73 -13.97
C THR A 497 7.33 -30.53 -14.15
N LYS A 498 7.85 -29.33 -14.47
CA LYS A 498 6.99 -28.17 -14.80
C LYS A 498 6.21 -28.35 -16.10
N ILE A 499 6.84 -28.88 -17.15
CA ILE A 499 6.14 -29.21 -18.40
C ILE A 499 5.04 -30.25 -18.14
N ARG A 500 5.34 -31.28 -17.33
CA ARG A 500 4.37 -32.30 -16.91
C ARG A 500 3.18 -31.69 -16.16
N TYR A 501 3.42 -30.73 -15.27
CA TYR A 501 2.35 -30.05 -14.54
C TYR A 501 1.44 -29.23 -15.46
N ILE A 502 2.00 -28.55 -16.47
CA ILE A 502 1.21 -27.83 -17.48
C ILE A 502 0.31 -28.81 -18.23
N VAL A 503 0.86 -29.93 -18.74
CA VAL A 503 0.07 -30.97 -19.41
C VAL A 503 -1.05 -31.50 -18.51
N TYR A 504 -0.73 -31.83 -17.25
CA TYR A 504 -1.71 -32.25 -16.26
C TYR A 504 -2.83 -31.21 -16.09
N ARG A 505 -2.48 -29.94 -15.87
CA ARG A 505 -3.44 -28.87 -15.61
C ARG A 505 -4.42 -28.70 -16.76
N HIS A 506 -3.95 -28.64 -18.00
CA HIS A 506 -4.83 -28.43 -19.15
C HIS A 506 -5.69 -29.65 -19.48
N ARG A 507 -5.18 -30.88 -19.29
CA ARG A 507 -6.00 -32.11 -19.44
C ARG A 507 -7.00 -32.28 -18.32
N PHE A 508 -6.60 -31.93 -17.08
CA PHE A 508 -7.46 -32.03 -15.92
C PHE A 508 -8.62 -31.02 -16.00
N TYR A 509 -8.36 -29.79 -16.46
CA TYR A 509 -9.38 -28.76 -16.66
C TYR A 509 -9.78 -28.62 -18.14
N ASN A 510 -9.87 -29.73 -18.88
CA ASN A 510 -10.09 -29.70 -20.34
C ASN A 510 -11.41 -29.05 -20.82
N GLN A 511 -12.34 -28.73 -19.91
CA GLN A 511 -13.59 -28.06 -20.21
C GLN A 511 -13.53 -26.54 -20.03
N SER A 512 -12.43 -26.00 -19.50
CA SER A 512 -12.26 -24.55 -19.32
C SER A 512 -11.86 -23.87 -20.62
N ASP A 513 -12.32 -22.64 -20.84
CA ASP A 513 -12.06 -21.87 -22.07
C ASP A 513 -10.56 -21.57 -22.31
N TRP A 514 -9.74 -21.61 -21.25
CA TRP A 514 -8.28 -21.43 -21.31
C TRP A 514 -7.52 -22.74 -21.52
N ALA A 515 -8.19 -23.90 -21.57
CA ALA A 515 -7.53 -25.18 -21.74
C ALA A 515 -6.90 -25.29 -23.14
N MET A 516 -5.66 -25.77 -23.23
CA MET A 516 -5.00 -26.00 -24.50
C MET A 516 -5.61 -27.21 -25.21
N GLU A 517 -5.70 -27.14 -26.53
CA GLU A 517 -6.09 -28.27 -27.37
C GLU A 517 -5.04 -29.40 -27.33
N GLU A 518 -5.51 -30.63 -27.58
CA GLU A 518 -4.67 -31.83 -27.47
C GLU A 518 -3.45 -31.81 -28.40
N ASP A 519 -3.57 -31.23 -29.59
CA ASP A 519 -2.46 -31.10 -30.55
C ASP A 519 -1.31 -30.25 -29.99
N LYS A 520 -1.60 -29.20 -29.21
CA LYS A 520 -0.59 -28.41 -28.50
C LYS A 520 0.01 -29.20 -27.35
N LEU A 521 -0.82 -29.88 -26.56
CA LEU A 521 -0.37 -30.67 -25.41
C LEU A 521 0.54 -31.84 -25.79
N MET A 522 0.31 -32.45 -26.95
CA MET A 522 1.20 -33.47 -27.51
C MET A 522 2.64 -32.97 -27.70
N ILE A 523 2.85 -31.69 -28.03
CA ILE A 523 4.21 -31.11 -28.18
C ILE A 523 4.93 -31.10 -26.82
N TYR A 524 4.22 -30.70 -25.76
CA TYR A 524 4.74 -30.69 -24.40
C TYR A 524 5.05 -32.11 -23.94
N GLU A 525 4.15 -33.07 -24.17
CA GLU A 525 4.36 -34.47 -23.80
C GLU A 525 5.53 -35.11 -24.56
N ASN A 526 5.65 -34.86 -25.86
CA ASN A 526 6.80 -35.32 -26.65
C ASN A 526 8.11 -34.74 -26.13
N THR A 527 8.10 -33.49 -25.66
CA THR A 527 9.26 -32.85 -25.04
C THR A 527 9.66 -33.55 -23.73
N ILE A 528 8.70 -33.94 -22.89
CA ILE A 528 8.97 -34.72 -21.66
C ILE A 528 9.73 -36.00 -22.02
N SER A 529 9.27 -36.72 -23.05
CA SER A 529 9.91 -37.96 -23.51
C SER A 529 11.31 -37.72 -24.13
N ALA A 530 11.54 -36.58 -24.77
CA ALA A 530 12.81 -36.24 -25.41
C ALA A 530 13.92 -35.78 -24.44
N ILE A 531 13.58 -35.30 -23.24
CA ILE A 531 14.57 -34.89 -22.22
C ILE A 531 15.16 -36.15 -21.56
N SER A 532 16.45 -36.40 -21.84
CA SER A 532 17.24 -37.49 -21.26
C SER A 532 18.17 -37.04 -20.13
N PHE A 533 18.32 -37.90 -19.12
CA PHE A 533 19.21 -37.68 -17.97
C PHE A 533 20.55 -38.38 -18.13
N ASN A 534 21.61 -37.85 -17.51
CA ASN A 534 22.90 -38.55 -17.44
C ASN A 534 22.81 -39.67 -16.40
N ASN A 535 22.21 -39.39 -15.23
CA ASN A 535 21.78 -40.38 -14.27
C ASN A 535 20.29 -40.69 -14.49
N PRO A 536 19.92 -41.90 -14.96
CA PRO A 536 18.53 -42.26 -15.26
C PRO A 536 17.61 -42.25 -14.04
N ILE A 537 18.14 -42.28 -12.82
CA ILE A 537 17.37 -42.24 -11.56
C ILE A 537 16.55 -40.95 -11.44
N PHE A 538 17.02 -39.84 -12.03
CA PHE A 538 16.29 -38.56 -12.02
C PHE A 538 14.90 -38.64 -12.68
N ASP A 539 14.66 -39.58 -13.60
CA ASP A 539 13.35 -39.76 -14.24
C ASP A 539 12.27 -40.28 -13.27
N TYR A 540 12.66 -40.75 -12.08
CA TYR A 540 11.74 -41.27 -11.07
C TYR A 540 11.38 -40.24 -9.98
N ARG A 541 12.05 -39.07 -9.91
CA ARG A 541 11.84 -38.10 -8.81
C ARG A 541 10.40 -37.62 -8.68
N TYR A 542 9.76 -37.31 -9.81
CA TYR A 542 8.39 -36.78 -9.83
C TYR A 542 7.36 -37.70 -9.16
N LEU A 543 7.64 -39.01 -9.04
CA LEU A 543 6.78 -39.98 -8.37
C LEU A 543 6.63 -39.71 -6.87
N PHE A 544 7.64 -39.05 -6.29
CA PHE A 544 7.71 -38.79 -4.86
C PHE A 544 7.10 -37.45 -4.47
N ILE A 545 6.62 -36.62 -5.41
CA ILE A 545 6.05 -35.30 -5.10
C ILE A 545 4.83 -35.48 -4.18
N LYS A 546 4.93 -34.96 -2.95
CA LYS A 546 3.97 -35.14 -1.86
C LYS A 546 2.59 -34.59 -2.21
N HIS A 547 2.54 -33.40 -2.81
CA HIS A 547 1.30 -32.71 -3.17
C HIS A 547 1.19 -32.55 -4.69
N ASN A 548 0.07 -32.99 -5.25
CA ASN A 548 -0.25 -32.77 -6.67
C ASN A 548 0.75 -33.36 -7.67
N MET A 549 1.27 -34.57 -7.40
CA MET A 549 2.02 -35.36 -8.38
C MET A 549 1.27 -35.37 -9.74
N PRO A 550 1.88 -34.81 -10.81
CA PRO A 550 1.15 -34.53 -12.05
C PRO A 550 1.08 -35.77 -12.96
N LEU A 551 -0.14 -36.31 -13.12
CA LEU A 551 -0.42 -37.36 -14.10
C LEU A 551 -0.37 -36.78 -15.53
N LEU A 552 0.22 -37.51 -16.48
CA LEU A 552 0.12 -37.11 -17.88
C LEU A 552 -1.31 -37.25 -18.42
N HIS A 553 -2.01 -38.33 -18.06
CA HIS A 553 -3.39 -38.58 -18.50
C HIS A 553 -4.34 -38.66 -17.30
N PRO A 554 -4.68 -37.52 -16.67
CA PRO A 554 -5.65 -37.52 -15.59
C PRO A 554 -7.08 -37.71 -16.12
N ILE A 555 -7.95 -38.28 -15.30
CA ILE A 555 -9.40 -38.12 -15.44
C ILE A 555 -9.72 -36.63 -15.22
N PRO A 556 -10.41 -35.97 -16.17
CA PRO A 556 -10.75 -34.56 -16.07
C PRO A 556 -11.62 -34.24 -14.84
N TYR A 557 -11.57 -32.98 -14.41
CA TYR A 557 -12.38 -32.41 -13.33
C TYR A 557 -13.86 -32.38 -13.73
N LYS A 558 -14.55 -33.51 -13.52
CA LYS A 558 -15.98 -33.67 -13.80
C LYS A 558 -16.63 -34.64 -12.83
N GLY A 559 -17.68 -34.18 -12.13
CA GLY A 559 -18.41 -34.96 -11.12
C GLY A 559 -17.60 -35.21 -9.84
N ASP A 560 -18.06 -36.11 -8.97
CA ASP A 560 -17.44 -36.32 -7.64
C ASP A 560 -16.35 -37.41 -7.61
N ASP A 561 -16.28 -38.27 -8.63
CA ASP A 561 -15.46 -39.49 -8.61
C ASP A 561 -14.05 -39.33 -9.21
N TYR A 562 -13.72 -38.19 -9.82
CA TYR A 562 -12.40 -37.98 -10.44
C TYR A 562 -11.26 -38.09 -9.43
N ARG A 563 -11.48 -37.73 -8.16
CA ARG A 563 -10.46 -37.77 -7.10
C ARG A 563 -9.99 -39.20 -6.86
N ASN A 564 -10.93 -40.12 -6.67
CA ASN A 564 -10.64 -41.53 -6.42
C ASN A 564 -9.98 -42.19 -7.63
N LYS A 565 -10.51 -41.95 -8.83
CA LYS A 565 -9.92 -42.50 -10.07
C LYS A 565 -8.51 -41.98 -10.33
N ASN A 566 -8.27 -40.67 -10.15
CA ASN A 566 -6.92 -40.12 -10.30
C ASN A 566 -5.97 -40.62 -9.23
N GLN A 567 -6.44 -40.84 -8.00
CA GLN A 567 -5.62 -41.46 -6.97
C GLN A 567 -5.24 -42.90 -7.34
N GLN A 568 -6.17 -43.69 -7.90
CA GLN A 568 -5.87 -45.04 -8.39
C GLN A 568 -4.85 -45.01 -9.53
N LEU A 569 -4.99 -44.10 -10.51
CA LEU A 569 -4.03 -43.94 -11.59
C LEU A 569 -2.64 -43.53 -11.09
N LYS A 570 -2.55 -42.64 -10.09
CA LYS A 570 -1.29 -42.28 -9.43
C LYS A 570 -0.64 -43.50 -8.78
N ASN A 571 -1.40 -44.23 -7.96
CA ASN A 571 -0.90 -45.41 -7.28
C ASN A 571 -0.41 -46.48 -8.26
N GLN A 572 -1.15 -46.72 -9.35
CA GLN A 572 -0.75 -47.64 -10.42
C GLN A 572 0.54 -47.19 -11.11
N LEU A 573 0.64 -45.90 -11.49
CA LEU A 573 1.83 -45.35 -12.11
C LEU A 573 3.07 -45.45 -11.22
N ILE A 574 2.92 -45.14 -9.93
CA ILE A 574 4.01 -45.28 -8.95
C ILE A 574 4.41 -46.75 -8.83
N ASP A 575 3.46 -47.68 -8.70
CA ASP A 575 3.77 -49.12 -8.61
C ASP A 575 4.52 -49.63 -9.86
N ASP A 576 4.02 -49.31 -11.05
CA ASP A 576 4.61 -49.70 -12.33
C ASP A 576 6.04 -49.17 -12.47
N LYS A 577 6.25 -47.89 -12.15
CA LYS A 577 7.56 -47.24 -12.27
C LYS A 577 8.55 -47.70 -11.19
N ILE A 578 8.10 -47.95 -9.97
CA ILE A 578 8.97 -48.53 -8.94
C ILE A 578 9.34 -49.99 -9.29
N ASN A 579 8.41 -50.78 -9.85
CA ASN A 579 8.71 -52.11 -10.37
C ASN A 579 9.72 -52.04 -11.54
N GLU A 580 9.60 -51.05 -12.42
CA GLU A 580 10.59 -50.78 -13.48
C GLU A 580 11.97 -50.43 -12.90
N PHE A 581 12.02 -49.56 -11.88
CA PHE A 581 13.24 -49.17 -11.17
C PHE A 581 13.95 -50.39 -10.58
N ILE A 582 13.21 -51.27 -9.90
CA ILE A 582 13.74 -52.52 -9.32
C ILE A 582 14.25 -53.47 -10.42
N LYS A 583 13.50 -53.66 -11.51
CA LYS A 583 13.91 -54.53 -12.63
C LYS A 583 15.18 -54.07 -13.33
N LYS A 584 15.43 -52.76 -13.34
CA LYS A 584 16.63 -52.15 -13.93
C LYS A 584 17.84 -52.15 -13.00
N ASP A 585 17.69 -52.68 -11.79
CA ASP A 585 18.74 -52.78 -10.77
C ASP A 585 19.38 -51.42 -10.45
N TYR A 586 18.55 -50.38 -10.39
CA TYR A 586 19.00 -49.03 -10.01
C TYR A 586 19.21 -48.92 -8.50
N SER A 587 20.25 -48.18 -8.10
CA SER A 587 20.63 -47.99 -6.69
C SER A 587 19.55 -47.23 -5.93
N ILE A 588 18.95 -47.88 -4.93
CA ILE A 588 18.01 -47.24 -4.01
C ILE A 588 18.68 -46.20 -3.13
N GLU A 589 19.96 -46.38 -2.80
CA GLU A 589 20.75 -45.40 -2.06
C GLU A 589 20.91 -44.10 -2.86
N ASP A 590 21.25 -44.21 -4.15
CA ASP A 590 21.38 -43.04 -5.02
C ASP A 590 20.05 -42.30 -5.17
N LEU A 591 18.92 -43.03 -5.25
CA LEU A 591 17.59 -42.44 -5.31
C LEU A 591 17.27 -41.65 -4.04
N ILE A 592 17.57 -42.21 -2.86
CA ILE A 592 17.39 -41.52 -1.58
C ILE A 592 18.29 -40.28 -1.54
N ASP A 593 19.57 -40.39 -1.91
CA ASP A 593 20.51 -39.26 -1.92
C ASP A 593 20.04 -38.11 -2.85
N ILE A 594 19.36 -38.42 -3.95
CA ILE A 594 18.80 -37.43 -4.90
C ILE A 594 17.54 -36.75 -4.37
N LEU A 595 16.76 -37.44 -3.54
CA LEU A 595 15.47 -36.96 -3.04
C LEU A 595 15.56 -36.30 -1.66
N VAL A 596 16.49 -36.77 -0.81
CA VAL A 596 16.62 -36.32 0.57
C VAL A 596 17.10 -34.87 0.64
N GLY A 597 16.54 -34.08 1.55
CA GLY A 597 16.82 -32.65 1.69
C GLY A 597 15.83 -31.72 0.99
N ASP A 598 14.85 -32.24 0.24
CA ASP A 598 13.73 -31.49 -0.32
C ASP A 598 12.41 -31.98 0.32
N ASP A 599 11.78 -31.10 1.11
CA ASP A 599 10.58 -31.38 1.90
C ASP A 599 9.32 -31.59 1.03
N ASP A 600 9.38 -31.27 -0.26
CA ASP A 600 8.28 -31.50 -1.22
C ASP A 600 8.12 -32.98 -1.61
N TYR A 601 9.06 -33.86 -1.24
CA TYR A 601 9.01 -35.29 -1.52
C TYR A 601 8.56 -36.14 -0.33
N ASP A 602 7.76 -37.17 -0.62
CA ASP A 602 7.34 -38.21 0.32
C ASP A 602 8.03 -39.55 0.01
N ILE A 603 9.30 -39.64 0.39
CA ILE A 603 10.18 -40.79 0.16
C ILE A 603 9.71 -41.98 0.99
N GLY A 604 9.52 -41.78 2.29
CA GLY A 604 9.20 -42.87 3.22
C GLY A 604 7.91 -43.60 2.86
N THR A 605 6.82 -42.89 2.57
CA THR A 605 5.55 -43.51 2.19
C THR A 605 5.68 -44.31 0.90
N VAL A 606 6.32 -43.74 -0.13
CA VAL A 606 6.46 -44.39 -1.44
C VAL A 606 7.34 -45.64 -1.34
N LEU A 607 8.45 -45.58 -0.60
CA LEU A 607 9.32 -46.75 -0.39
C LEU A 607 8.63 -47.84 0.42
N ALA A 608 7.87 -47.50 1.46
CA ALA A 608 7.15 -48.47 2.26
C ALA A 608 6.03 -49.17 1.44
N GLN A 609 5.20 -48.41 0.73
CA GLN A 609 4.08 -48.95 -0.03
C GLN A 609 4.52 -49.71 -1.29
N TYR A 610 5.40 -49.12 -2.10
CA TYR A 610 5.63 -49.59 -3.46
C TYR A 610 6.97 -50.31 -3.65
N TYR A 611 8.04 -49.86 -2.98
CA TYR A 611 9.35 -50.54 -3.09
C TYR A 611 9.37 -51.79 -2.20
N CYS A 612 8.98 -51.65 -0.94
CA CYS A 612 8.94 -52.74 0.03
C CYS A 612 7.65 -53.58 -0.03
N LYS A 613 6.64 -53.16 -0.82
CA LYS A 613 5.34 -53.83 -0.96
C LYS A 613 4.64 -54.06 0.39
N CYS A 614 4.67 -53.04 1.27
CA CYS A 614 4.16 -53.11 2.63
C CYS A 614 4.76 -54.24 3.49
N LYS A 615 5.94 -54.77 3.13
CA LYS A 615 6.72 -55.67 3.98
C LYS A 615 7.86 -54.91 4.63
N TYR A 616 7.89 -54.88 5.96
CA TYR A 616 8.90 -54.15 6.71
C TYR A 616 10.32 -54.59 6.34
N ASN A 617 11.20 -53.63 6.04
CA ASN A 617 12.58 -53.87 5.65
C ASN A 617 13.54 -53.01 6.49
N LYS A 618 14.32 -53.67 7.36
CA LYS A 618 15.26 -53.02 8.30
C LYS A 618 16.48 -52.41 7.60
N GLU A 619 16.88 -52.93 6.43
CA GLU A 619 18.00 -52.37 5.66
C GLU A 619 17.64 -51.01 5.06
N ILE A 620 16.43 -50.88 4.48
CA ILE A 620 15.93 -49.60 3.96
C ILE A 620 15.69 -48.60 5.10
N LEU A 621 15.22 -49.06 6.26
CA LEU A 621 15.10 -48.20 7.44
C LEU A 621 16.47 -47.65 7.87
N ASN A 622 17.50 -48.51 7.98
CA ASN A 622 18.87 -48.07 8.29
C ASN A 622 19.39 -47.05 7.28
N LEU A 623 19.11 -47.29 6.00
CA LEU A 623 19.51 -46.39 4.93
C LEU A 623 18.85 -45.01 5.09
N LEU A 624 17.54 -44.95 5.30
CA LEU A 624 16.83 -43.69 5.57
C LEU A 624 17.38 -42.98 6.82
N ILE A 625 17.61 -43.70 7.93
CA ILE A 625 18.20 -43.12 9.16
C ILE A 625 19.56 -42.49 8.88
N SER A 626 20.41 -43.16 8.09
CA SER A 626 21.75 -42.66 7.79
C SER A 626 21.78 -41.44 6.85
N LYS A 627 20.77 -41.29 5.97
CA LYS A 627 20.74 -40.26 4.93
C LYS A 627 19.83 -39.08 5.28
N ASP A 628 18.76 -39.31 6.04
CA ASP A 628 17.79 -38.29 6.48
C ASP A 628 18.11 -37.80 7.89
N SER A 629 18.94 -36.76 7.97
CA SER A 629 19.37 -36.17 9.25
C SER A 629 18.22 -35.60 10.09
N GLN A 630 17.11 -35.20 9.44
CA GLN A 630 15.92 -34.65 10.11
C GLN A 630 14.93 -35.74 10.53
N GLY A 631 15.06 -36.95 9.99
CA GLY A 631 14.22 -38.10 10.33
C GLY A 631 12.79 -38.07 9.78
N LYS A 632 12.40 -37.04 9.01
CA LYS A 632 11.04 -36.89 8.45
C LYS A 632 10.61 -38.04 7.54
N GLN A 633 11.52 -38.52 6.69
CA GLN A 633 11.29 -39.61 5.74
C GLN A 633 11.33 -40.96 6.44
N THR A 634 12.19 -41.08 7.46
CA THR A 634 12.16 -42.23 8.38
C THR A 634 10.81 -42.34 9.09
N ARG A 635 10.27 -41.20 9.55
CA ARG A 635 8.95 -41.11 10.16
C ARG A 635 7.84 -41.57 9.20
N SER A 636 7.76 -41.03 7.98
CA SER A 636 6.70 -41.42 7.04
C SER A 636 6.80 -42.89 6.59
N PHE A 637 8.02 -43.44 6.52
CA PHE A 637 8.25 -44.88 6.26
C PHE A 637 7.64 -45.75 7.37
N ILE A 638 7.93 -45.44 8.63
CA ILE A 638 7.40 -46.17 9.79
C ILE A 638 5.88 -46.01 9.91
N GLU A 639 5.38 -44.77 9.79
CA GLU A 639 3.94 -44.46 9.83
C GLU A 639 3.15 -45.28 8.81
N THR A 640 3.70 -45.44 7.61
CA THR A 640 3.08 -46.22 6.54
C THR A 640 2.97 -47.70 6.88
N PHE A 641 4.02 -48.33 7.42
CA PHE A 641 3.91 -49.73 7.86
C PHE A 641 2.97 -49.88 9.07
N TYR A 642 3.00 -48.93 10.00
CA TYR A 642 2.14 -48.94 11.17
C TYR A 642 0.66 -48.85 10.77
N CYS A 643 0.30 -47.92 9.87
CA CYS A 643 -1.05 -47.79 9.34
C CYS A 643 -1.53 -49.05 8.59
N ASN A 644 -0.61 -49.76 7.94
CA ASN A 644 -0.89 -51.03 7.27
C ASN A 644 -0.86 -52.26 8.20
N LYS A 645 -0.67 -52.07 9.51
CA LYS A 645 -0.55 -53.15 10.53
C LYS A 645 0.57 -54.16 10.21
N ALA A 646 1.63 -53.71 9.55
CA ALA A 646 2.75 -54.53 9.12
C ALA A 646 3.91 -54.59 10.14
N ILE A 647 3.87 -53.72 11.16
CA ILE A 647 4.87 -53.64 12.23
C ILE A 647 4.20 -53.50 13.60
N ASP A 648 4.93 -53.91 14.64
CA ASP A 648 4.67 -53.50 16.01
C ASP A 648 5.47 -52.21 16.32
N LEU A 649 4.78 -51.12 16.62
CA LEU A 649 5.41 -49.80 16.80
C LEU A 649 6.40 -49.79 17.98
N ARG A 650 6.09 -50.50 19.08
CA ARG A 650 6.95 -50.55 20.27
C ARG A 650 8.27 -51.25 19.95
N SER A 651 8.23 -52.37 19.21
CA SER A 651 9.42 -53.06 18.73
C SER A 651 10.28 -52.15 17.83
N VAL A 652 9.67 -51.39 16.91
CA VAL A 652 10.41 -50.49 16.01
C VAL A 652 11.03 -49.31 16.78
N ILE A 653 10.35 -48.77 17.80
CA ILE A 653 10.93 -47.74 18.68
C ILE A 653 12.16 -48.25 19.43
N ASN A 654 12.13 -49.49 19.93
CA ASN A 654 13.28 -50.08 20.60
C ASN A 654 14.44 -50.30 19.63
N ASP A 655 14.17 -50.80 18.42
CA ASP A 655 15.16 -50.92 17.35
C ASP A 655 15.77 -49.55 17.02
N LEU A 656 14.95 -48.49 16.89
CA LEU A 656 15.43 -47.14 16.58
C LEU A 656 16.38 -46.60 17.64
N LYS A 657 16.11 -46.84 18.93
CA LYS A 657 16.99 -46.44 20.03
C LYS A 657 18.37 -47.11 19.98
N GLU A 658 18.48 -48.26 19.34
CA GLU A 658 19.77 -48.94 19.10
C GLU A 658 20.44 -48.47 17.80
N MET A 659 19.66 -47.97 16.84
CA MET A 659 20.11 -47.61 15.49
C MET A 659 20.52 -46.13 15.34
N THR A 660 20.02 -45.22 16.19
CA THR A 660 20.32 -43.79 16.10
C THR A 660 20.30 -43.06 17.44
N ASP A 661 21.13 -42.03 17.58
CA ASP A 661 21.14 -41.10 18.71
C ASP A 661 20.19 -39.90 18.50
N ASN A 662 19.46 -39.86 17.37
CA ASN A 662 18.52 -38.78 17.06
C ASN A 662 17.27 -38.85 17.96
N THR A 663 17.37 -38.22 19.14
CA THR A 663 16.31 -38.17 20.15
C THR A 663 15.06 -37.41 19.70
N GLU A 664 15.18 -36.46 18.76
CA GLU A 664 14.03 -35.75 18.17
C GLU A 664 13.21 -36.69 17.28
N LEU A 665 13.86 -37.46 16.40
CA LEU A 665 13.20 -38.49 15.59
C LEU A 665 12.56 -39.56 16.47
N ILE A 666 13.29 -40.09 17.45
CA ILE A 666 12.75 -41.09 18.37
C ILE A 666 11.49 -40.56 19.06
N SER A 667 11.54 -39.31 19.53
CA SER A 667 10.38 -38.64 20.14
C SER A 667 9.23 -38.49 19.15
N ASP A 668 9.48 -38.08 17.91
CA ASP A 668 8.47 -37.98 16.85
C ASP A 668 7.71 -39.30 16.63
N ILE A 669 8.42 -40.43 16.57
CA ILE A 669 7.81 -41.73 16.29
C ILE A 669 6.79 -42.14 17.36
N PHE A 670 6.94 -41.70 18.61
CA PHE A 670 5.91 -41.93 19.63
C PHE A 670 4.56 -41.29 19.27
N SER A 671 4.55 -40.19 18.51
CA SER A 671 3.30 -39.53 18.06
C SER A 671 2.51 -40.39 17.06
N LEU A 672 3.13 -41.42 16.46
CA LEU A 672 2.45 -42.31 15.52
C LEU A 672 1.48 -43.28 16.19
N GLN A 673 1.60 -43.49 17.51
CA GLN A 673 0.75 -44.45 18.22
C GLN A 673 -0.73 -44.07 18.07
N ARG A 674 -1.57 -45.06 17.76
CA ARG A 674 -3.03 -44.97 17.90
C ARG A 674 -3.41 -45.53 19.26
N VAL A 675 -3.76 -44.65 20.20
CA VAL A 675 -4.11 -45.02 21.57
C VAL A 675 -5.58 -45.37 21.63
N ASN A 676 -5.92 -46.61 22.01
CA ASN A 676 -7.30 -47.10 22.00
C ASN A 676 -7.78 -47.60 23.36
N GLY A 677 -9.02 -47.28 23.72
CA GLY A 677 -9.64 -47.70 24.97
C GLY A 677 -8.86 -47.23 26.19
N ASN A 678 -8.39 -48.18 27.00
CA ASN A 678 -7.64 -47.92 28.25
C ASN A 678 -6.13 -48.17 28.09
N GLU A 679 -5.61 -48.25 26.86
CA GLU A 679 -4.18 -48.44 26.63
C GLU A 679 -3.40 -47.18 27.00
N ASP A 680 -2.31 -47.35 27.75
CA ASP A 680 -1.39 -46.27 28.04
C ASP A 680 -0.58 -45.88 26.79
N ALA A 681 -0.41 -44.59 26.57
CA ALA A 681 0.52 -44.10 25.56
C ALA A 681 1.95 -44.53 25.93
N TYR A 682 2.70 -45.03 24.96
CA TYR A 682 4.06 -45.55 25.14
C TYR A 682 4.99 -44.52 25.77
N ILE A 683 4.80 -43.24 25.41
CA ILE A 683 5.56 -42.11 25.94
C ILE A 683 5.43 -41.95 27.47
N PHE A 684 4.35 -42.43 28.10
CA PHE A 684 4.14 -42.30 29.54
C PHE A 684 5.16 -43.06 30.38
N THR A 685 5.80 -44.09 29.81
CA THR A 685 6.78 -44.94 30.49
C THR A 685 8.24 -44.55 30.23
N GLU A 686 8.47 -43.53 29.39
CA GLU A 686 9.82 -43.08 29.02
C GLU A 686 10.41 -42.15 30.10
N ASP A 687 11.71 -41.88 30.00
CA ASP A 687 12.40 -40.98 30.93
C ASP A 687 11.98 -39.50 30.73
N GLU A 688 12.31 -38.65 31.72
CA GLU A 688 11.90 -37.24 31.71
C GLU A 688 12.51 -36.44 30.55
N GLN A 689 13.67 -36.83 30.01
CA GLN A 689 14.30 -36.14 28.89
C GLN A 689 13.51 -36.37 27.60
N VAL A 690 13.17 -37.64 27.29
CA VAL A 690 12.36 -37.99 26.11
C VAL A 690 10.95 -37.39 26.21
N LYS A 691 10.32 -37.45 27.40
CA LYS A 691 9.03 -36.80 27.64
C LYS A 691 9.07 -35.29 27.38
N SER A 692 10.10 -34.61 27.88
CA SER A 692 10.27 -33.17 27.67
C SER A 692 10.42 -32.80 26.19
N ILE A 693 11.27 -33.53 25.43
CA ILE A 693 11.45 -33.32 23.99
C ILE A 693 10.13 -33.55 23.24
N PHE A 694 9.44 -34.65 23.55
CA PHE A 694 8.16 -35.00 22.95
C PHE A 694 7.10 -33.89 23.14
N TRP A 695 6.81 -33.50 24.39
CA TRP A 695 5.73 -32.58 24.70
C TRP A 695 6.01 -31.12 24.29
N LYS A 696 7.27 -30.72 24.10
CA LYS A 696 7.66 -29.39 23.60
C LYS A 696 7.68 -29.28 22.07
N ARG A 697 7.56 -30.39 21.35
CA ARG A 697 7.61 -30.41 19.89
C ARG A 697 6.36 -29.82 19.27
N GLU A 698 6.51 -29.13 18.14
CA GLU A 698 5.37 -28.68 17.33
C GLU A 698 4.59 -29.91 16.82
N ARG A 699 3.28 -29.99 17.14
CA ARG A 699 2.36 -31.11 16.79
C ARG A 699 2.83 -32.49 17.28
N CYS A 700 2.87 -32.67 18.59
CA CYS A 700 3.28 -33.93 19.24
C CYS A 700 2.14 -34.95 19.48
N PHE A 701 0.94 -34.73 18.96
CA PHE A 701 -0.24 -35.49 19.39
C PHE A 701 -0.39 -36.84 18.68
N PHE A 702 -0.68 -37.88 19.47
CA PHE A 702 -1.10 -39.19 19.00
C PHE A 702 -2.59 -39.21 18.66
N ILE A 703 -2.99 -40.16 17.83
CA ILE A 703 -4.40 -40.34 17.48
C ILE A 703 -5.07 -41.13 18.60
N PHE A 704 -6.03 -40.51 19.29
CA PHE A 704 -6.88 -41.20 20.27
C PHE A 704 -8.08 -41.84 19.55
N GLU A 705 -8.10 -43.16 19.45
CA GLU A 705 -9.21 -43.92 18.85
C GLU A 705 -10.07 -44.51 19.96
N ASN A 706 -11.24 -43.93 20.27
CA ASN A 706 -12.09 -44.38 21.39
C ASN A 706 -11.36 -44.46 22.74
N ALA A 707 -10.33 -43.65 22.95
CA ALA A 707 -9.62 -43.60 24.22
C ALA A 707 -10.57 -43.17 25.35
N SER A 708 -10.41 -43.77 26.53
CA SER A 708 -11.18 -43.37 27.69
C SER A 708 -10.72 -42.00 28.19
N LYS A 709 -11.65 -41.32 28.87
CA LYS A 709 -11.38 -40.03 29.50
C LYS A 709 -10.17 -40.08 30.44
N GLU A 710 -9.99 -41.18 31.19
CA GLU A 710 -8.86 -41.37 32.10
C GLU A 710 -7.50 -41.29 31.37
N VAL A 711 -7.40 -41.86 30.16
CA VAL A 711 -6.18 -41.83 29.35
C VAL A 711 -5.89 -40.43 28.82
N ILE A 712 -6.93 -39.70 28.41
CA ILE A 712 -6.80 -38.32 27.93
C ILE A 712 -6.43 -37.37 29.08
N GLU A 713 -7.02 -37.54 30.27
CA GLU A 713 -6.65 -36.77 31.47
C GLU A 713 -5.20 -37.00 31.86
N LYS A 714 -4.72 -38.24 31.77
CA LYS A 714 -3.30 -38.58 31.98
C LYS A 714 -2.39 -37.91 30.94
N ALA A 715 -2.79 -37.92 29.66
CA ALA A 715 -2.05 -37.22 28.60
C ALA A 715 -2.01 -35.71 28.85
N LEU A 716 -3.12 -35.10 29.25
CA LEU A 716 -3.22 -33.67 29.55
C LEU A 716 -2.37 -33.29 30.77
N ALA A 717 -2.30 -34.14 31.79
CA ALA A 717 -1.43 -33.96 32.94
C ALA A 717 0.07 -34.02 32.57
N GLU A 718 0.46 -34.96 31.70
CA GLU A 718 1.82 -35.04 31.16
C GLU A 718 2.14 -33.81 30.28
N CYS A 719 1.21 -33.39 29.41
CA CYS A 719 1.34 -32.17 28.61
C CYS A 719 1.52 -30.94 29.51
N LEU A 720 0.72 -30.78 30.55
CA LEU A 720 0.83 -29.67 31.51
C LEU A 720 2.20 -29.65 32.21
N LYS A 721 2.76 -30.83 32.51
CA LYS A 721 4.05 -30.96 33.22
C LYS A 721 5.25 -30.62 32.32
N TYR A 722 5.23 -31.04 31.06
CA TYR A 722 6.42 -31.05 30.20
C TYR A 722 6.37 -30.07 29.01
N SER A 723 5.19 -29.62 28.58
CA SER A 723 5.02 -28.77 27.38
C SER A 723 5.16 -27.25 27.65
N ASN A 724 4.87 -26.45 26.63
CA ASN A 724 4.78 -24.98 26.69
C ASN A 724 3.31 -24.53 26.52
N LYS A 725 3.03 -23.22 26.69
CA LYS A 725 1.68 -22.65 26.51
C LYS A 725 1.02 -23.01 25.17
N GLU A 726 1.78 -22.95 24.07
CA GLU A 726 1.29 -23.16 22.71
C GLU A 726 0.79 -24.59 22.51
N ASN A 727 1.64 -25.59 22.78
CA ASN A 727 1.28 -27.00 22.61
C ASN A 727 0.14 -27.43 23.54
N TYR A 728 0.10 -26.91 24.78
CA TYR A 728 -1.00 -27.21 25.69
C TYR A 728 -2.34 -26.70 25.19
N ILE A 729 -2.37 -25.51 24.58
CA ILE A 729 -3.60 -24.94 23.98
C ILE A 729 -4.06 -25.79 22.80
N LEU A 730 -3.15 -26.15 21.88
CA LEU A 730 -3.47 -27.02 20.75
C LEU A 730 -4.04 -28.37 21.23
N PHE A 731 -3.41 -28.98 22.24
CA PHE A 731 -3.86 -30.25 22.78
C PHE A 731 -5.23 -30.15 23.47
N LEU A 732 -5.45 -29.08 24.22
CA LEU A 732 -6.72 -28.86 24.91
C LEU A 732 -7.86 -28.64 23.92
N ASP A 733 -7.60 -27.94 22.81
CA ASP A 733 -8.57 -27.73 21.73
C ASP A 733 -8.92 -29.04 21.03
N ASP A 734 -7.92 -29.86 20.66
CA ASP A 734 -8.14 -31.17 20.03
C ASP A 734 -8.96 -32.12 20.92
N MET A 735 -8.85 -32.00 22.24
CA MET A 735 -9.50 -32.89 23.22
C MET A 735 -10.77 -32.30 23.84
N LYS A 736 -11.21 -31.10 23.46
CA LYS A 736 -12.28 -30.36 24.14
C LYS A 736 -13.60 -31.12 24.27
N ASP A 737 -13.95 -31.94 23.27
CA ASP A 737 -15.19 -32.70 23.22
C ASP A 737 -15.26 -33.86 24.24
N TYR A 738 -14.13 -34.24 24.84
CA TYR A 738 -14.08 -35.25 25.90
C TYR A 738 -14.40 -34.69 27.29
N PHE A 739 -14.44 -33.37 27.42
CA PHE A 739 -14.62 -32.68 28.68
C PHE A 739 -15.98 -31.98 28.72
N SER A 740 -16.60 -31.97 29.90
CA SER A 740 -17.69 -31.01 30.15
C SER A 740 -17.15 -29.58 30.12
N LEU A 741 -18.00 -28.58 29.87
CA LEU A 741 -17.58 -27.17 29.87
C LEU A 741 -16.90 -26.75 31.18
N GLN A 742 -17.33 -27.32 32.32
CA GLN A 742 -16.70 -27.08 33.62
C GLN A 742 -15.27 -27.62 33.67
N GLU A 743 -15.05 -28.83 33.18
CA GLU A 743 -13.73 -29.45 33.16
C GLU A 743 -12.80 -28.74 32.16
N LEU A 744 -13.33 -28.38 30.99
CA LEU A 744 -12.60 -27.60 30.00
C LEU A 744 -12.14 -26.26 30.60
N TYR A 745 -13.01 -25.58 31.36
CA TYR A 745 -12.65 -24.38 32.12
C TYR A 745 -11.51 -24.65 33.11
N ASP A 746 -11.61 -25.70 33.93
CA ASP A 746 -10.59 -26.05 34.93
C ASP A 746 -9.22 -26.35 34.31
N TYR A 747 -9.20 -26.89 33.08
CA TYR A 747 -7.96 -27.08 32.31
C TYR A 747 -7.48 -25.82 31.61
N PHE A 748 -8.39 -24.98 31.12
CA PHE A 748 -8.08 -23.74 30.44
C PHE A 748 -7.38 -22.74 31.36
N ILE A 749 -7.88 -22.55 32.59
CA ILE A 749 -7.28 -21.60 33.55
C ILE A 749 -5.82 -21.91 33.92
N LYS A 750 -5.40 -23.18 33.77
CA LYS A 750 -4.02 -23.62 34.02
C LYS A 750 -3.02 -23.09 32.99
N ILE A 751 -3.47 -22.59 31.83
CA ILE A 751 -2.61 -21.95 30.81
C ILE A 751 -1.76 -20.83 31.43
N SER A 752 -2.32 -20.09 32.39
CA SER A 752 -1.65 -19.01 33.11
C SER A 752 -0.35 -19.43 33.82
N SER A 753 -0.26 -20.70 34.25
CA SER A 753 0.88 -21.24 35.01
C SER A 753 2.05 -21.75 34.15
N LEU A 754 1.82 -21.93 32.85
CA LEU A 754 2.81 -22.46 31.91
C LEU A 754 3.84 -21.42 31.49
N LYS A 755 5.04 -21.84 31.09
CA LYS A 755 6.05 -20.95 30.49
C LYS A 755 5.73 -20.69 29.03
N TYR A 756 6.01 -19.46 28.59
CA TYR A 756 5.92 -19.07 27.18
C TYR A 756 7.32 -19.17 26.55
N GLU A 757 7.49 -20.05 25.55
CA GLU A 757 8.77 -20.32 24.88
C GLU A 757 8.66 -20.28 23.34
N GLY A 758 7.50 -19.92 22.75
CA GLY A 758 7.17 -20.11 21.33
C GLY A 758 7.00 -18.85 20.47
N HIS A 759 6.62 -19.04 19.20
CA HIS A 759 6.28 -18.01 18.21
C HIS A 759 4.78 -18.04 17.93
N TYR A 760 4.10 -16.89 17.98
CA TYR A 760 2.63 -16.74 18.04
C TYR A 760 1.78 -17.29 16.86
N SER A 761 2.36 -17.88 15.81
CA SER A 761 1.64 -18.00 14.52
C SER A 761 0.61 -19.13 14.40
N VAL A 762 0.64 -20.18 15.22
CA VAL A 762 -0.20 -21.39 15.00
C VAL A 762 -1.33 -21.54 16.02
N MET A 763 -1.28 -20.81 17.14
CA MET A 763 -2.22 -20.96 18.26
C MET A 763 -3.44 -20.04 18.24
N ASP A 764 -3.50 -19.08 17.33
CA ASP A 764 -4.56 -18.05 17.31
C ASP A 764 -5.96 -18.67 17.14
N TYR A 765 -6.14 -19.51 16.11
CA TYR A 765 -7.43 -20.15 15.84
C TYR A 765 -7.89 -21.10 16.97
N PRO A 766 -7.06 -22.05 17.47
CA PRO A 766 -7.45 -22.93 18.59
C PRO A 766 -7.74 -22.18 19.89
N LEU A 767 -6.98 -21.13 20.20
CA LEU A 767 -7.25 -20.27 21.35
C LEU A 767 -8.61 -19.57 21.21
N GLN A 768 -8.93 -19.05 20.02
CA GLN A 768 -10.21 -18.41 19.75
C GLN A 768 -11.37 -19.41 19.86
N GLU A 769 -11.25 -20.63 19.31
CA GLU A 769 -12.32 -21.64 19.45
C GLU A 769 -12.60 -22.00 20.92
N LEU A 770 -11.55 -22.25 21.71
CA LEU A 770 -11.69 -22.51 23.15
C LEU A 770 -12.33 -21.33 23.88
N LEU A 771 -11.89 -20.10 23.59
CA LEU A 771 -12.45 -18.88 24.17
C LEU A 771 -13.92 -18.73 23.80
N GLU A 772 -14.32 -18.94 22.54
CA GLU A 772 -15.72 -18.80 22.11
C GLU A 772 -16.66 -19.72 22.90
N LEU A 773 -16.27 -20.98 23.11
CA LEU A 773 -17.05 -21.94 23.90
C LEU A 773 -17.17 -21.50 25.37
N LEU A 774 -16.04 -21.16 25.99
CA LEU A 774 -15.99 -20.80 27.40
C LEU A 774 -16.64 -19.45 27.69
N GLN A 775 -16.44 -18.45 26.82
CA GLN A 775 -17.11 -17.15 26.90
C GLN A 775 -18.63 -17.34 26.79
N LYS A 776 -19.12 -18.12 25.82
CA LYS A 776 -20.57 -18.31 25.63
C LYS A 776 -21.26 -18.85 26.88
N GLU A 777 -20.62 -19.78 27.59
CA GLU A 777 -21.18 -20.40 28.80
C GLU A 777 -20.95 -19.53 30.05
N PHE A 778 -19.73 -19.04 30.24
CA PHE A 778 -19.28 -18.47 31.51
C PHE A 778 -19.18 -16.94 31.53
N ILE A 779 -19.54 -16.24 30.45
CA ILE A 779 -19.51 -14.76 30.44
C ILE A 779 -20.39 -14.14 31.53
N ASN A 780 -21.46 -14.82 31.96
CA ASN A 780 -22.35 -14.36 33.03
C ASN A 780 -21.95 -14.85 34.44
N ASP A 781 -20.97 -15.75 34.54
CA ASP A 781 -20.36 -16.19 35.80
C ASP A 781 -19.18 -15.26 36.11
N ASP A 782 -19.38 -14.37 37.07
CA ASP A 782 -18.47 -13.27 37.36
C ASP A 782 -17.08 -13.70 37.87
N GLU A 783 -16.97 -14.87 38.50
CA GLU A 783 -15.69 -15.43 38.96
C GLU A 783 -14.95 -16.05 37.78
N LYS A 784 -15.63 -16.91 37.02
CA LYS A 784 -15.03 -17.60 35.86
C LYS A 784 -14.68 -16.66 34.72
N CYS A 785 -15.55 -15.69 34.44
CA CYS A 785 -15.30 -14.65 33.46
C CYS A 785 -14.01 -13.86 33.81
N SER A 786 -13.74 -13.64 35.09
CA SER A 786 -12.52 -12.96 35.53
C SER A 786 -11.26 -13.79 35.26
N GLU A 787 -11.28 -15.10 35.50
CA GLU A 787 -10.15 -15.97 35.16
C GLU A 787 -9.92 -16.11 33.64
N ILE A 788 -10.99 -16.18 32.85
CA ILE A 788 -10.89 -16.17 31.38
C ILE A 788 -10.29 -14.84 30.90
N ALA A 789 -10.73 -13.72 31.49
CA ALA A 789 -10.21 -12.40 31.16
C ALA A 789 -8.68 -12.30 31.41
N LYS A 790 -8.15 -12.93 32.47
CA LYS A 790 -6.70 -12.98 32.70
C LYS A 790 -5.94 -13.68 31.57
N ILE A 791 -6.52 -14.73 30.99
CA ILE A 791 -5.91 -15.43 29.85
C ILE A 791 -6.00 -14.57 28.58
N GLU A 792 -7.16 -13.98 28.29
CA GLU A 792 -7.30 -13.02 27.20
C GLU A 792 -6.25 -11.89 27.31
N TRP A 793 -6.02 -11.39 28.53
CA TRP A 793 -5.01 -10.37 28.80
C TRP A 793 -3.58 -10.85 28.51
N ILE A 794 -3.22 -12.07 28.91
CA ILE A 794 -1.91 -12.69 28.59
C ILE A 794 -1.68 -12.72 27.08
N PHE A 795 -2.74 -12.91 26.29
CA PHE A 795 -2.68 -13.02 24.82
C PHE A 795 -3.14 -11.76 24.08
N SER A 796 -3.21 -10.60 24.76
CA SER A 796 -3.64 -9.31 24.19
C SER A 796 -2.75 -8.76 23.05
N GLY A 797 -1.56 -9.34 22.87
CA GLY A 797 -0.69 -9.05 21.72
C GLY A 797 -1.02 -9.84 20.45
N ILE A 798 -1.89 -10.85 20.55
CA ILE A 798 -2.36 -11.70 19.44
C ILE A 798 -3.86 -11.51 19.21
N LEU A 799 -4.64 -11.55 20.30
CA LEU A 799 -6.09 -11.43 20.25
C LEU A 799 -6.49 -9.99 19.90
N ASP A 800 -7.35 -9.86 18.91
CA ASP A 800 -8.02 -8.59 18.64
C ASP A 800 -9.02 -8.24 19.74
N TRP A 801 -9.29 -6.94 19.91
CA TRP A 801 -10.21 -6.43 20.94
C TRP A 801 -11.57 -7.13 20.92
N ASP A 802 -12.12 -7.37 19.75
CA ASP A 802 -13.45 -7.98 19.57
C ASP A 802 -13.52 -9.44 20.03
N ALA A 803 -12.37 -10.15 20.06
CA ALA A 803 -12.28 -11.52 20.55
C ALA A 803 -12.17 -11.61 22.08
N MET A 804 -11.77 -10.52 22.76
CA MET A 804 -11.53 -10.47 24.20
C MET A 804 -12.80 -10.13 25.01
N LYS A 805 -13.87 -10.94 24.87
CA LYS A 805 -15.20 -10.62 25.42
C LYS A 805 -15.24 -10.59 26.95
N CYS A 806 -14.50 -11.45 27.62
CA CYS A 806 -14.46 -11.46 29.08
C CYS A 806 -13.72 -10.23 29.62
N ILE A 807 -12.62 -9.80 28.99
CA ILE A 807 -11.93 -8.54 29.28
C ILE A 807 -12.85 -7.35 28.99
N GLN A 808 -13.58 -7.34 27.87
CA GLN A 808 -14.54 -6.27 27.58
C GLN A 808 -15.62 -6.15 28.65
N LYS A 809 -16.12 -7.26 29.19
CA LYS A 809 -17.07 -7.24 30.32
C LYS A 809 -16.39 -6.77 31.61
N GLU A 810 -15.22 -7.34 31.92
CA GLU A 810 -14.55 -7.10 33.20
C GLU A 810 -14.00 -5.68 33.33
N ILE A 811 -13.43 -5.12 32.26
CA ILE A 811 -12.88 -3.76 32.26
C ILE A 811 -13.97 -2.68 32.45
N LYS A 812 -15.20 -2.94 31.99
CA LYS A 812 -16.37 -2.09 32.24
C LYS A 812 -16.81 -2.16 33.69
N ARG A 813 -16.66 -3.33 34.33
CA ARG A 813 -17.04 -3.55 35.74
C ARG A 813 -15.99 -3.04 36.72
N ASN A 814 -14.70 -3.20 36.40
CA ASN A 814 -13.58 -2.93 37.30
C ASN A 814 -12.40 -2.29 36.55
N PRO A 815 -11.82 -1.17 37.05
CA PRO A 815 -10.75 -0.45 36.36
C PRO A 815 -9.36 -1.10 36.41
N ILE A 816 -9.15 -2.21 37.13
CA ILE A 816 -7.80 -2.80 37.33
C ILE A 816 -7.07 -3.09 36.02
N PHE A 817 -7.69 -3.82 35.08
CA PHE A 817 -7.05 -4.15 33.79
C PHE A 817 -6.69 -2.89 33.00
N TYR A 818 -7.55 -1.87 33.04
CA TYR A 818 -7.28 -0.61 32.35
C TYR A 818 -6.12 0.12 33.01
N ALA A 819 -6.09 0.25 34.34
CA ALA A 819 -4.99 0.87 35.06
C ALA A 819 -3.65 0.12 34.82
N ASP A 820 -3.67 -1.21 34.80
CA ASP A 820 -2.48 -2.02 34.49
C ASP A 820 -1.95 -1.78 33.07
N LEU A 821 -2.85 -1.65 32.09
CA LEU A 821 -2.51 -1.25 30.72
C LEU A 821 -1.81 0.12 30.69
N ILE A 822 -2.40 1.12 31.34
CA ILE A 822 -1.85 2.49 31.42
C ILE A 822 -0.46 2.48 32.06
N CYS A 823 -0.27 1.72 33.13
CA CYS A 823 1.02 1.54 33.79
C CYS A 823 2.10 0.95 32.87
N CYS A 824 1.72 0.10 31.90
CA CYS A 824 2.67 -0.52 30.97
C CYS A 824 3.09 0.41 29.81
N ILE A 825 2.17 1.26 29.33
CA ILE A 825 2.35 2.05 28.10
C ILE A 825 2.74 3.52 28.34
N PHE A 826 2.26 4.13 29.42
CA PHE A 826 2.52 5.54 29.75
C PHE A 826 3.61 5.68 30.81
N LYS A 827 4.30 6.82 30.80
CA LYS A 827 5.26 7.19 31.84
C LYS A 827 4.55 7.66 33.10
N ASP A 828 5.15 7.44 34.26
CA ASP A 828 4.73 8.10 35.50
C ASP A 828 4.98 9.61 35.45
N LYS A 829 4.56 10.34 36.49
CA LYS A 829 4.74 11.79 36.60
C LYS A 829 6.20 12.23 36.58
N ASP A 830 7.12 11.36 37.01
CA ASP A 830 8.57 11.62 37.05
C ASP A 830 9.27 11.24 35.73
N GLY A 831 8.52 10.72 34.75
CA GLY A 831 9.01 10.38 33.42
C GLY A 831 9.57 8.95 33.29
N ASN A 832 9.39 8.10 34.30
CA ASN A 832 9.86 6.72 34.30
C ASN A 832 8.88 5.81 33.56
N LYS A 833 9.41 4.84 32.82
CA LYS A 833 8.64 3.72 32.26
C LYS A 833 8.72 2.52 33.22
N LYS A 834 7.69 1.69 33.25
CA LYS A 834 7.72 0.39 33.93
C LYS A 834 8.85 -0.49 33.36
N MET A 835 9.82 -0.84 34.22
CA MET A 835 10.96 -1.69 33.86
C MET A 835 10.56 -3.16 33.75
N GLY A 836 11.30 -3.95 32.97
CA GLY A 836 11.06 -5.39 32.80
C GLY A 836 10.02 -5.78 31.75
N ILE A 837 9.49 -4.82 30.97
CA ILE A 837 8.61 -5.09 29.82
C ILE A 837 9.38 -4.85 28.53
N ASP A 838 9.43 -5.89 27.70
CA ASP A 838 10.00 -5.89 26.34
C ASP A 838 9.33 -4.82 25.45
N GLU A 839 10.11 -4.13 24.60
CA GLU A 839 9.58 -3.03 23.78
C GLU A 839 8.64 -3.51 22.66
N ASN A 840 8.78 -4.75 22.15
CA ASN A 840 7.82 -5.30 21.19
C ASN A 840 6.48 -5.55 21.88
N VAL A 841 6.51 -6.12 23.09
CA VAL A 841 5.30 -6.32 23.91
C VAL A 841 4.62 -4.98 24.22
N ARG A 842 5.40 -3.94 24.58
CA ARG A 842 4.86 -2.60 24.83
C ARG A 842 4.23 -2.00 23.56
N SER A 843 4.84 -2.22 22.39
CA SER A 843 4.29 -1.79 21.11
C SER A 843 2.96 -2.47 20.78
N SER A 844 2.84 -3.79 21.01
CA SER A 844 1.59 -4.54 20.85
C SER A 844 0.49 -4.04 21.80
N LEU A 845 0.81 -3.83 23.08
CA LEU A 845 -0.13 -3.28 24.07
C LEU A 845 -0.57 -1.85 23.71
N THR A 846 0.33 -1.03 23.17
CA THR A 846 0.01 0.32 22.70
C THR A 846 -0.96 0.27 21.51
N SER A 847 -0.76 -0.67 20.59
CA SER A 847 -1.67 -0.88 19.47
C SER A 847 -3.06 -1.33 19.95
N CYS A 848 -3.09 -2.24 20.93
CA CYS A 848 -4.33 -2.67 21.57
C CYS A 848 -5.06 -1.51 22.26
N PHE A 849 -4.35 -0.67 23.03
CA PHE A 849 -4.92 0.52 23.69
C PHE A 849 -5.69 1.44 22.73
N TYR A 850 -5.17 1.70 21.52
CA TYR A 850 -5.87 2.55 20.55
C TYR A 850 -7.13 1.88 19.96
N LYS A 851 -7.17 0.54 19.91
CA LYS A 851 -8.34 -0.25 19.49
C LYS A 851 -9.39 -0.40 20.59
N MET A 852 -9.02 -0.35 21.87
CA MET A 852 -9.95 -0.51 23.00
C MET A 852 -10.97 0.64 23.04
N LYS A 853 -12.21 0.36 22.66
CA LYS A 853 -13.34 1.31 22.72
C LYS A 853 -14.41 0.77 23.69
N PHE A 854 -14.58 1.43 24.83
CA PHE A 854 -15.62 1.08 25.80
C PHE A 854 -16.02 2.29 26.66
N CYS A 855 -17.19 2.18 27.30
CA CYS A 855 -17.65 3.07 28.35
C CYS A 855 -17.64 2.34 29.70
N PRO A 856 -17.05 2.90 30.77
CA PRO A 856 -17.14 2.33 32.11
C PRO A 856 -18.59 2.12 32.56
N SER A 857 -18.81 1.10 33.38
CA SER A 857 -20.10 0.64 33.92
C SER A 857 -21.23 0.41 32.91
N GLU A 858 -20.92 0.36 31.62
CA GLU A 858 -21.89 0.05 30.58
C GLU A 858 -22.30 -1.42 30.62
N LYS A 859 -23.62 -1.66 30.66
CA LYS A 859 -24.25 -2.97 30.65
C LYS A 859 -25.41 -2.95 29.65
N ASN A 860 -25.26 -3.67 28.53
CA ASN A 860 -26.28 -3.83 27.48
C ASN A 860 -26.86 -2.49 26.96
N GLY A 861 -25.99 -1.50 26.73
CA GLY A 861 -26.33 -0.17 26.23
C GLY A 861 -26.78 0.83 27.30
N ASN A 862 -26.90 0.41 28.57
CA ASN A 862 -27.28 1.27 29.68
C ASN A 862 -26.09 1.52 30.62
N VAL A 863 -26.01 2.72 31.20
CA VAL A 863 -24.94 3.09 32.15
C VAL A 863 -25.57 3.57 33.45
N ASP A 864 -25.35 2.85 34.55
CA ASP A 864 -25.81 3.28 35.87
C ASP A 864 -24.90 4.38 36.45
N TYR A 865 -25.50 5.43 37.01
CA TYR A 865 -24.77 6.60 37.50
C TYR A 865 -23.96 6.32 38.77
N GLU A 866 -24.48 5.53 39.71
CA GLU A 866 -23.80 5.22 40.96
C GLU A 866 -22.64 4.25 40.71
N GLU A 867 -22.85 3.23 39.87
CA GLU A 867 -21.77 2.33 39.45
C GLU A 867 -20.67 3.05 38.67
N LEU A 868 -21.04 4.01 37.80
CA LEU A 868 -20.09 4.83 37.07
C LEU A 868 -19.23 5.66 38.02
N CYS A 869 -19.86 6.34 39.00
CA CYS A 869 -19.14 7.12 40.01
C CYS A 869 -18.13 6.25 40.75
N LYS A 870 -18.54 5.05 41.18
CA LYS A 870 -17.66 4.13 41.90
C LYS A 870 -16.47 3.69 41.04
N TRP A 871 -16.72 3.27 39.79
CA TRP A 871 -15.65 2.85 38.89
C TRP A 871 -14.61 3.96 38.68
N LEU A 872 -15.08 5.20 38.52
CA LEU A 872 -14.22 6.38 38.30
C LEU A 872 -13.34 6.69 39.52
N GLU A 873 -13.91 6.63 40.73
CA GLU A 873 -13.12 6.83 41.95
C GLU A 873 -12.10 5.70 42.15
N ASP A 874 -12.49 4.44 41.94
CA ASP A 874 -11.58 3.28 42.02
C ASP A 874 -10.43 3.43 41.00
N PHE A 875 -10.74 3.87 39.76
CA PHE A 875 -9.74 4.11 38.73
C PHE A 875 -8.77 5.24 39.11
N LYS A 876 -9.30 6.33 39.66
CA LYS A 876 -8.49 7.46 40.13
C LYS A 876 -7.53 7.03 41.24
N HIS A 877 -8.00 6.21 42.18
CA HIS A 877 -7.17 5.65 43.24
C HIS A 877 -6.03 4.79 42.67
N LEU A 878 -6.31 3.89 41.72
CA LEU A 878 -5.29 3.07 41.08
C LEU A 878 -4.23 3.92 40.35
N LEU A 879 -4.63 4.93 39.58
CA LEU A 879 -3.69 5.82 38.91
C LEU A 879 -2.85 6.63 39.90
N LYS A 880 -3.41 6.99 41.05
CA LYS A 880 -2.67 7.69 42.11
C LYS A 880 -1.59 6.78 42.72
N ASP A 881 -1.92 5.53 42.99
CA ASP A 881 -0.96 4.52 43.49
C ASP A 881 0.18 4.26 42.47
N GLN A 882 -0.11 4.41 41.17
CA GLN A 882 0.84 4.28 40.08
C GLN A 882 1.62 5.58 39.76
N ASN A 883 1.40 6.68 40.50
CA ASN A 883 1.95 8.02 40.20
C ASN A 883 1.58 8.55 38.78
N GLN A 884 0.37 8.22 38.31
CA GLN A 884 -0.17 8.52 36.98
C GLN A 884 -1.50 9.30 37.01
N GLU A 885 -1.91 9.85 38.16
CA GLU A 885 -3.17 10.60 38.34
C GLU A 885 -3.33 11.76 37.33
N TYR A 886 -2.24 12.36 36.85
CA TYR A 886 -2.26 13.44 35.85
C TYR A 886 -2.90 13.03 34.50
N LEU A 887 -3.03 11.73 34.23
CA LEU A 887 -3.67 11.20 33.02
C LEU A 887 -5.18 11.05 33.16
N TYR A 888 -5.71 11.10 34.38
CA TYR A 888 -7.06 10.67 34.71
C TYR A 888 -8.13 11.35 33.84
N GLU A 889 -8.17 12.68 33.81
CA GLU A 889 -9.20 13.43 33.08
C GLU A 889 -9.17 13.17 31.58
N ARG A 890 -7.96 13.10 31.00
CA ARG A 890 -7.77 12.78 29.57
C ARG A 890 -8.27 11.36 29.24
N LEU A 891 -7.89 10.38 30.06
CA LEU A 891 -8.31 8.99 29.84
C LEU A 891 -9.84 8.84 29.98
N VAL A 892 -10.44 9.47 30.98
CA VAL A 892 -11.90 9.45 31.19
C VAL A 892 -12.63 10.13 30.03
N GLY A 893 -12.17 11.30 29.58
CA GLY A 893 -12.77 11.99 28.44
C GLY A 893 -12.77 11.14 27.17
N SER A 894 -11.65 10.44 26.89
CA SER A 894 -11.56 9.51 25.76
C SER A 894 -12.50 8.30 25.89
N LEU A 895 -12.72 7.78 27.10
CA LEU A 895 -13.64 6.66 27.33
C LEU A 895 -15.09 7.09 27.15
N PHE A 896 -15.46 8.27 27.66
CA PHE A 896 -16.83 8.80 27.58
C PHE A 896 -17.31 9.06 26.16
N ALA A 897 -16.41 9.36 25.21
CA ALA A 897 -16.78 9.43 23.81
C ALA A 897 -17.41 8.10 23.32
N ASN A 898 -17.03 6.95 23.89
CA ASN A 898 -17.59 5.64 23.53
C ASN A 898 -18.85 5.26 24.33
N ALA A 899 -19.46 6.21 25.06
CA ALA A 899 -20.71 5.99 25.75
C ALA A 899 -21.86 5.68 24.76
N PRO A 900 -22.80 4.80 25.16
CA PRO A 900 -23.98 4.54 24.36
C PRO A 900 -24.88 5.78 24.28
N VAL A 901 -25.86 5.74 23.36
CA VAL A 901 -26.91 6.76 23.27
C VAL A 901 -27.82 6.64 24.50
N GLY A 902 -28.23 7.79 25.06
CA GLY A 902 -29.16 7.84 26.18
C GLY A 902 -30.54 7.31 25.84
N ASN A 903 -31.34 7.04 26.88
CA ASN A 903 -32.74 6.63 26.71
C ASN A 903 -33.59 7.73 26.07
N ASP A 904 -33.18 8.99 26.20
CA ASP A 904 -33.74 10.15 25.50
C ASP A 904 -33.37 10.25 24.00
N GLY A 905 -32.56 9.33 23.49
CA GLY A 905 -32.13 9.27 22.10
C GLY A 905 -30.92 10.15 21.76
N TYR A 906 -30.27 10.77 22.75
CA TYR A 906 -29.10 11.63 22.55
C TYR A 906 -27.83 11.06 23.20
N PRO A 907 -26.67 11.12 22.51
CA PRO A 907 -25.39 10.77 23.11
C PRO A 907 -24.79 11.95 23.92
N PRO A 908 -23.82 11.70 24.81
CA PRO A 908 -23.61 10.41 25.47
C PRO A 908 -24.76 10.10 26.44
N HIS A 909 -24.86 8.86 26.95
CA HIS A 909 -25.86 8.45 27.93
C HIS A 909 -26.00 9.44 29.10
N GLU A 910 -27.21 9.61 29.65
CA GLU A 910 -27.56 10.63 30.66
C GLU A 910 -26.64 10.57 31.89
N SER A 911 -26.26 9.35 32.32
CA SER A 911 -25.32 9.13 33.42
C SER A 911 -23.94 9.72 33.14
N VAL A 912 -23.43 9.62 31.92
CA VAL A 912 -22.15 10.21 31.50
C VAL A 912 -22.27 11.73 31.43
N ARG A 913 -23.38 12.26 30.90
CA ARG A 913 -23.66 13.70 30.91
C ARG A 913 -23.65 14.26 32.33
N LYS A 914 -24.34 13.62 33.27
CA LYS A 914 -24.33 14.04 34.70
C LYS A 914 -22.91 14.12 35.27
N ILE A 915 -22.01 13.22 34.87
CA ILE A 915 -20.60 13.26 35.28
C ILE A 915 -19.86 14.45 34.64
N ILE A 916 -20.04 14.67 33.34
CA ILE A 916 -19.47 15.82 32.63
C ILE A 916 -19.94 17.14 33.28
N GLU A 917 -21.25 17.28 33.53
CA GLU A 917 -21.81 18.46 34.19
C GLU A 917 -21.25 18.65 35.61
N LYS A 918 -21.03 17.55 36.35
CA LYS A 918 -20.53 17.59 37.74
C LYS A 918 -19.07 18.02 37.83
N TYR A 919 -18.19 17.49 36.98
CA TYR A 919 -16.75 17.76 37.07
C TYR A 919 -16.31 19.00 36.27
N ASN A 920 -16.93 19.26 35.12
CA ASN A 920 -16.62 20.39 34.22
C ASN A 920 -15.11 20.64 34.01
N SER A 921 -14.34 19.58 33.71
CA SER A 921 -12.90 19.70 33.44
C SER A 921 -12.63 20.01 31.98
N ASN A 922 -11.74 20.98 31.74
CA ASN A 922 -11.27 21.32 30.39
C ASN A 922 -10.51 20.16 29.72
N ASP A 923 -9.69 19.41 30.47
CA ASP A 923 -8.90 18.31 29.90
C ASP A 923 -9.78 17.11 29.55
N LEU A 924 -10.79 16.84 30.38
CA LEU A 924 -11.82 15.84 30.09
C LEU A 924 -12.60 16.22 28.83
N ASN A 925 -13.14 17.44 28.77
CA ASN A 925 -13.97 17.92 27.66
C ASN A 925 -13.17 17.92 26.34
N LYS A 926 -11.93 18.41 26.35
CA LYS A 926 -11.05 18.36 25.17
C LYS A 926 -10.76 16.94 24.74
N SER A 927 -10.47 16.03 25.67
CA SER A 927 -10.18 14.64 25.30
C SER A 927 -11.41 13.92 24.77
N PHE A 928 -12.61 14.26 25.25
CA PHE A 928 -13.87 13.79 24.66
C PHE A 928 -14.02 14.27 23.22
N ILE A 929 -13.85 15.57 22.96
CA ILE A 929 -13.93 16.15 21.61
C ILE A 929 -12.96 15.46 20.66
N ILE A 930 -11.69 15.29 21.07
CA ILE A 930 -10.66 14.61 20.26
C ILE A 930 -11.07 13.17 19.95
N ALA A 931 -11.53 12.43 20.96
CA ALA A 931 -11.93 11.04 20.78
C ALA A 931 -13.16 10.90 19.87
N GLU A 932 -14.13 11.81 19.98
CA GLU A 932 -15.31 11.83 19.12
C GLU A 932 -14.95 12.16 17.66
N SER A 933 -14.11 13.18 17.43
CA SER A 933 -13.64 13.53 16.07
C SER A 933 -12.85 12.39 15.43
N ASN A 934 -12.03 11.67 16.21
CA ASN A 934 -11.23 10.54 15.71
C ASN A 934 -12.08 9.35 15.24
N LYS A 935 -13.36 9.25 15.64
CA LYS A 935 -14.27 8.20 15.12
C LYS A 935 -14.54 8.34 13.63
N ARG A 936 -14.28 9.51 13.03
CA ARG A 936 -14.50 9.75 11.60
C ARG A 936 -13.58 8.90 10.70
N GLY A 937 -12.37 8.62 11.14
CA GLY A 937 -11.37 7.87 10.36
C GLY A 937 -10.88 8.63 9.11
N VAL A 938 -10.28 7.90 8.16
CA VAL A 938 -9.78 8.45 6.89
C VAL A 938 -10.93 8.68 5.91
N TYR A 939 -10.98 9.86 5.29
CA TYR A 939 -11.99 10.22 4.31
C TYR A 939 -11.37 11.04 3.16
N SER A 940 -12.08 11.15 2.04
CA SER A 940 -11.70 12.00 0.91
C SER A 940 -12.49 13.32 0.96
N PRO A 941 -11.84 14.48 0.86
CA PRO A 941 -12.53 15.78 0.87
C PRO A 941 -13.58 15.90 -0.24
N ASP A 942 -14.74 16.49 0.07
CA ASP A 942 -15.86 16.67 -0.87
C ASP A 942 -16.32 18.14 -1.00
N ALA A 943 -15.37 19.05 -0.82
CA ALA A 943 -15.57 20.50 -0.73
C ALA A 943 -16.48 20.91 0.45
N GLY A 944 -16.37 20.21 1.58
CA GLY A 944 -17.01 20.55 2.85
C GLY A 944 -18.45 20.07 3.02
N LYS A 945 -18.97 19.24 2.12
CA LYS A 945 -20.39 18.82 2.19
C LYS A 945 -20.60 17.84 3.33
N SER A 946 -19.74 16.83 3.43
CA SER A 946 -19.79 15.83 4.50
C SER A 946 -19.62 16.48 5.87
N GLU A 947 -18.68 17.41 6.00
CA GLU A 947 -18.39 18.12 7.24
C GLU A 947 -19.57 19.00 7.66
N LYS A 948 -20.25 19.65 6.70
CA LYS A 948 -21.45 20.45 7.00
C LYS A 948 -22.59 19.59 7.52
N GLU A 949 -22.79 18.39 6.97
CA GLU A 949 -23.79 17.44 7.46
C GLU A 949 -23.49 16.98 8.89
N ILE A 950 -22.21 16.69 9.18
CA ILE A 950 -21.74 16.32 10.52
C ILE A 950 -21.92 17.50 11.51
N ALA A 951 -21.56 18.72 11.11
CA ALA A 951 -21.76 19.92 11.91
C ALA A 951 -23.23 20.12 12.30
N ASN A 952 -24.13 20.01 11.33
CA ASN A 952 -25.58 20.12 11.56
C ASN A 952 -26.09 19.05 12.52
N LYS A 953 -25.56 17.82 12.44
CA LYS A 953 -25.88 16.73 13.38
C LYS A 953 -25.48 17.10 14.81
N TYR A 954 -24.28 17.62 15.03
CA TYR A 954 -23.83 18.02 16.37
C TYR A 954 -24.57 19.25 16.91
N TYR A 955 -24.88 20.25 16.07
CA TYR A 955 -25.74 21.36 16.47
C TYR A 955 -27.14 20.91 16.90
N LYS A 956 -27.69 19.88 16.23
CA LYS A 956 -28.96 19.28 16.65
C LYS A 956 -28.86 18.65 18.05
N PHE A 957 -27.76 17.95 18.36
CA PHE A 957 -27.53 17.38 19.69
C PHE A 957 -27.34 18.47 20.75
N SER A 958 -26.51 19.46 20.45
CA SER A 958 -26.28 20.62 21.32
C SER A 958 -27.61 21.29 21.70
N LYS A 959 -28.43 21.65 20.70
CA LYS A 959 -29.73 22.28 20.93
C LYS A 959 -30.70 21.42 21.74
N ALA A 960 -30.67 20.10 21.56
CA ALA A 960 -31.54 19.20 22.31
C ALA A 960 -31.16 19.10 23.79
N LEU A 961 -29.87 19.31 24.11
CA LEU A 961 -29.31 19.13 25.45
C LEU A 961 -29.14 20.44 26.23
N GLU A 962 -29.25 21.60 25.57
CA GLU A 962 -28.90 22.93 26.09
C GLU A 962 -29.55 23.29 27.45
N ILE A 963 -30.79 22.87 27.69
CA ILE A 963 -31.53 23.21 28.92
C ILE A 963 -31.10 22.33 30.10
N ASP A 964 -30.96 21.02 29.88
CA ASP A 964 -30.77 20.03 30.94
C ASP A 964 -29.28 19.70 31.19
N TYR A 965 -28.43 19.86 30.16
CA TYR A 965 -27.00 19.49 30.17
C TYR A 965 -26.17 20.54 29.40
N PRO A 966 -26.03 21.77 29.93
CA PRO A 966 -25.41 22.88 29.22
C PRO A 966 -23.93 22.66 28.88
N ILE A 967 -23.14 21.99 29.73
CA ILE A 967 -21.71 21.73 29.44
C ILE A 967 -21.58 20.70 28.31
N THR A 968 -22.40 19.66 28.34
CA THR A 968 -22.44 18.66 27.27
C THR A 968 -22.91 19.29 25.95
N ALA A 969 -23.92 20.17 26.02
CA ALA A 969 -24.38 20.91 24.86
C ALA A 969 -23.28 21.79 24.25
N ASP A 970 -22.45 22.42 25.08
CA ASP A 970 -21.29 23.20 24.64
C ASP A 970 -20.22 22.34 23.94
N ILE A 971 -19.93 21.14 24.47
CA ILE A 971 -19.02 20.17 23.81
C ILE A 971 -19.50 19.85 22.38
N PHE A 972 -20.80 19.57 22.21
CA PHE A 972 -21.37 19.31 20.88
C PHE A 972 -21.43 20.56 20.01
N TYR A 973 -21.61 21.73 20.60
CA TYR A 973 -21.54 22.99 19.87
C TYR A 973 -20.13 23.21 19.30
N GLU A 974 -19.08 23.00 20.10
CA GLU A 974 -17.69 23.11 19.68
C GLU A 974 -17.32 22.06 18.63
N LEU A 975 -17.81 20.82 18.74
CA LEU A 975 -17.70 19.81 17.67
C LEU A 975 -18.38 20.31 16.38
N GLY A 976 -19.61 20.79 16.48
CA GLY A 976 -20.36 21.33 15.34
C GLY A 976 -19.64 22.49 14.67
N LYS A 977 -19.12 23.42 15.46
CA LYS A 977 -18.34 24.57 15.01
C LYS A 977 -17.03 24.16 14.34
N SER A 978 -16.28 23.23 14.92
CA SER A 978 -15.05 22.71 14.31
C SER A 978 -15.32 22.10 12.94
N TYR A 979 -16.37 21.28 12.80
CA TYR A 979 -16.74 20.70 11.50
C TYR A 979 -17.29 21.74 10.53
N ASP A 980 -18.01 22.77 10.99
CA ASP A 980 -18.50 23.83 10.12
C ASP A 980 -17.35 24.70 9.58
N GLU A 981 -16.38 25.00 10.44
CA GLU A 981 -15.12 25.63 10.07
C GLU A 981 -14.37 24.76 9.05
N GLU A 982 -14.20 23.45 9.29
CA GLU A 982 -13.57 22.53 8.35
C GLU A 982 -14.30 22.47 7.00
N SER A 983 -15.64 22.47 7.00
CA SER A 983 -16.48 22.57 5.81
C SER A 983 -16.18 23.84 5.00
N LEU A 984 -16.12 24.99 5.68
CA LEU A 984 -15.78 26.27 5.05
C LEU A 984 -14.35 26.25 4.51
N GLN A 985 -13.40 25.68 5.25
CA GLN A 985 -12.00 25.57 4.84
C GLN A 985 -11.85 24.69 3.59
N GLN A 986 -12.43 23.49 3.58
CA GLN A 986 -12.40 22.62 2.40
C GLN A 986 -13.07 23.28 1.20
N ARG A 987 -14.16 24.01 1.43
CA ARG A 987 -14.85 24.72 0.37
C ARG A 987 -14.01 25.86 -0.20
N MET A 988 -13.34 26.64 0.64
CA MET A 988 -12.40 27.68 0.21
C MET A 988 -11.19 27.07 -0.52
N ALA A 989 -10.65 25.96 -0.03
CA ALA A 989 -9.57 25.23 -0.68
C ALA A 989 -9.99 24.79 -2.10
N ALA A 990 -11.18 24.19 -2.26
CA ALA A 990 -11.69 23.77 -3.57
C ALA A 990 -12.03 24.94 -4.53
N GLU A 991 -12.25 26.15 -4.00
CA GLU A 991 -12.41 27.38 -4.78
C GLU A 991 -11.07 28.04 -5.15
N ASN A 992 -10.01 27.70 -4.43
CA ASN A 992 -8.65 28.25 -4.56
C ASN A 992 -7.65 27.26 -5.19
N GLU A 993 -8.01 25.99 -5.38
CA GLU A 993 -7.33 25.03 -6.26
C GLU A 993 -7.19 25.61 -7.66
#